data_AF-A0A182N2H3-F1
#
_entry.id   AF-A0A182N2H3-F1
#
_cell.length_a   1.000
_cell.length_b   1.000
_cell.length_c   1.000
_cell.angle_alpha   90.00
_cell.angle_beta   90.00
_cell.angle_gamma   90.00
#
_symmetry.space_group_name_H-M   'P 1'
#
loop_
_entity.id
_entity.type
_entity.pdbx_description
1 polymer ?
#
loop_
_entity_poly.entity_id
_entity_poly.type
_entity_poly.pdbx_seq_one_letter_code
_entity_poly.pdbx_strand_id
1 'polypeptide(L)'
;MLPSGWRFPLLAVVVVLFAGIGLHGDAADSDLNEVRIGFGTSFSARRDVRFHLYTPLNRADAHVFSIDTVDTLMRSFYNSSHPVRIIIHGWFNNATSLVIQGIKDAYLDAGDYNVIGVDWGVGAGESYFRAAQYTIAVGLVVADLINQLVRSNMTDVDRLYLVGHSLGAHIAGNAGHSLKTQQLQVIYGLDPASINFFQDEPDSRLSPDDAAYVEVIHTNTQLSGYPAPLGHVDFYMNYGRKQPGCKTDVCSHGRSTEYFIESLTKTTRGFWGVGCTDYNEIRQRSCYNIKQQALMGGEFRQKNVTAGVYTVETMSETPFAIVCASPLLREEDDKHEWHVAADENGNMRLVSYTMPYQLDGEKPRREFVPERDTRFLLYTLDNPEEPHEMRNGVLESVLTSPFNPNNPTRVIVHGWLGSQNSEINRLTRSALFFTGNYNVIFVDWNVGARDEFYPNSRELVYAVAAATSNMLDYLGRYFELNKHELVVVGHSLGAHVAGNIGKWQNGQIGTIIGLDPALPFFAGNAPDRIMASDAHYVEIIHTNGGVLGFMDPIGDADFYPNFGRIQPGCGADVGGSCAHARAVRFYVESVVSRHGFVGRQCESFQNIRDGRCVETGVTSRMGGEPANADGAPTGIFFLETASSFPFAIGFGEEHIPEPYKRVGEEQIPEPYKRVGEEQIPEPYEEVGEEHIPEPYKRVGEEQIPEPYKRVGEEQIPEPYEEEGFEQNWQLVPDGDGRLHLVNTDPFNLGSQDEPAPLFNADTDTIFLLFTRNNRNNGHRITPGNAGTLGPHWNGGRQTRFIIHGWNNNEGSEVNVAIRNAYLDRADINVVVVGWGGGAQNPNYVTSRNHINAVGAAVGRFIDFLNQSGGLAFNNVYVTGHSLGGHTAGIAGKRVTRGRLNTVVALDPALPLFSINDPGNRVASGDANYVEVIHTNGGLLGFDLPLGVADFYPNGGRSQPGCGVDLAGTCAHSRAHQFFAESVRPAQSGFNSVRCANYDQILNNNCVSSGANARMGGEPSNIGRGVNGVYHLTTNAQSPFAREGG
;
A
#
# COMPACT_ATOMS: atom_id res chain seq x y z
N MET A 1 24.42 -60.45 32.90
CA MET A 1 23.34 -59.53 33.34
C MET A 1 23.61 -58.17 32.71
N LEU A 2 22.57 -57.46 32.28
CA LEU A 2 22.57 -56.20 31.51
C LEU A 2 22.55 -54.94 32.43
N PRO A 3 22.62 -53.66 31.95
CA PRO A 3 22.92 -53.11 30.60
C PRO A 3 23.86 -51.84 30.54
N SER A 4 24.12 -51.35 29.31
CA SER A 4 24.23 -49.94 28.80
C SER A 4 24.88 -48.77 29.60
N GLY A 5 25.49 -47.75 28.99
CA GLY A 5 25.66 -47.37 27.57
C GLY A 5 25.82 -45.84 27.40
N TRP A 6 26.18 -45.37 26.19
CA TRP A 6 26.42 -43.96 25.76
C TRP A 6 27.79 -43.32 26.09
N ARG A 7 28.62 -43.13 25.04
CA ARG A 7 29.72 -42.14 24.92
C ARG A 7 29.88 -41.74 23.45
N PHE A 8 30.06 -40.44 23.19
CA PHE A 8 30.68 -39.92 21.95
C PHE A 8 32.21 -40.20 21.96
N PRO A 9 32.87 -40.29 20.80
CA PRO A 9 33.64 -39.13 20.31
C PRO A 9 33.75 -39.00 18.76
N LEU A 10 34.47 -37.96 18.31
CA LEU A 10 34.82 -37.65 16.92
C LEU A 10 35.57 -38.80 16.20
N LEU A 11 35.44 -38.87 14.86
CA LEU A 11 36.60 -39.05 13.98
C LEU A 11 36.37 -38.53 12.54
N ALA A 12 37.46 -38.33 11.81
CA ALA A 12 37.52 -37.61 10.54
C ALA A 12 37.51 -38.49 9.27
N VAL A 13 37.13 -37.84 8.17
CA VAL A 13 37.50 -38.05 6.75
C VAL A 13 38.49 -39.18 6.42
N VAL A 14 38.03 -40.18 5.64
CA VAL A 14 38.77 -40.93 4.60
C VAL A 14 37.74 -41.36 3.53
N VAL A 15 37.64 -40.67 2.38
CA VAL A 15 38.17 -41.08 1.07
C VAL A 15 37.88 -42.53 0.66
N VAL A 16 37.01 -42.73 -0.34
CA VAL A 16 37.01 -43.93 -1.20
C VAL A 16 37.49 -43.52 -2.59
N LEU A 17 38.62 -44.09 -2.99
CA LEU A 17 39.16 -44.00 -4.33
C LEU A 17 38.38 -44.91 -5.29
N PHE A 18 38.11 -44.42 -6.50
CA PHE A 18 38.20 -45.26 -7.69
C PHE A 18 39.37 -44.76 -8.55
N ALA A 19 40.41 -45.59 -8.64
CA ALA A 19 41.52 -45.36 -9.55
C ALA A 19 41.17 -45.93 -10.93
N GLY A 20 41.60 -45.25 -11.99
CA GLY A 20 41.21 -45.57 -13.36
C GLY A 20 41.93 -46.79 -13.97
N ILE A 21 41.31 -47.34 -15.01
CA ILE A 21 41.99 -48.08 -16.07
C ILE A 21 41.77 -47.26 -17.35
N GLY A 22 42.85 -46.75 -17.92
CA GLY A 22 42.79 -45.94 -19.14
C GLY A 22 42.88 -46.78 -20.41
N LEU A 23 42.07 -46.44 -21.41
CA LEU A 23 42.37 -46.64 -22.82
C LEU A 23 42.02 -45.33 -23.57
N HIS A 24 42.79 -45.00 -24.60
CA HIS A 24 42.70 -43.73 -25.34
C HIS A 24 41.39 -43.60 -26.14
N GLY A 25 40.90 -42.37 -26.28
CA GLY A 25 39.84 -42.01 -27.22
C GLY A 25 39.12 -40.72 -26.85
N ASP A 26 39.64 -39.60 -27.37
CA ASP A 26 39.02 -38.29 -27.66
C ASP A 26 37.95 -37.68 -26.72
N ALA A 27 38.18 -36.41 -26.37
CA ALA A 27 37.24 -35.60 -25.60
C ALA A 27 36.07 -35.07 -26.45
N ALA A 28 34.84 -35.24 -25.96
CA ALA A 28 33.66 -34.48 -26.40
C ALA A 28 32.60 -34.39 -25.28
N ASP A 29 32.40 -33.15 -24.80
CA ASP A 29 31.14 -32.50 -24.41
C ASP A 29 29.90 -33.35 -24.01
N SER A 30 29.36 -33.17 -22.79
CA SER A 30 27.96 -33.58 -22.46
C SER A 30 27.32 -33.03 -21.17
N ASP A 31 28.06 -32.78 -20.07
CA ASP A 31 27.46 -32.57 -18.72
C ASP A 31 27.08 -31.11 -18.35
N LEU A 32 26.82 -30.24 -19.33
CA LEU A 32 26.37 -28.86 -19.11
C LEU A 32 25.03 -28.53 -19.79
N ASN A 33 24.31 -29.55 -20.26
CA ASN A 33 22.96 -29.42 -20.77
C ASN A 33 21.95 -30.05 -19.81
N GLU A 34 20.80 -29.37 -19.63
CA GLU A 34 19.58 -29.85 -18.93
C GLU A 34 19.45 -29.62 -17.41
N VAL A 35 19.43 -28.34 -17.00
CA VAL A 35 18.47 -27.93 -15.94
C VAL A 35 17.06 -27.85 -16.58
N ARG A 36 16.38 -28.99 -16.69
CA ARG A 36 15.01 -29.08 -17.26
C ARG A 36 13.96 -28.55 -16.29
N ILE A 37 13.57 -27.28 -16.45
CA ILE A 37 12.37 -26.69 -15.83
C ILE A 37 11.20 -26.83 -16.83
N GLY A 38 10.26 -27.74 -16.58
CA GLY A 38 9.07 -27.91 -17.43
C GLY A 38 7.98 -26.89 -17.10
N PHE A 39 7.19 -26.34 -18.03
CA PHE A 39 7.04 -26.63 -19.47
C PHE A 39 7.17 -25.34 -20.32
N GLY A 40 8.07 -25.33 -21.29
CA GLY A 40 8.25 -24.23 -22.26
C GLY A 40 9.71 -24.10 -22.70
N THR A 41 9.98 -24.02 -24.02
CA THR A 41 11.31 -24.26 -24.59
C THR A 41 11.99 -23.00 -25.17
N SER A 42 12.04 -21.88 -24.43
CA SER A 42 12.65 -20.64 -24.93
C SER A 42 14.13 -20.45 -24.56
N PHE A 43 14.49 -20.30 -23.28
CA PHE A 43 15.83 -19.86 -22.86
C PHE A 43 16.76 -20.96 -22.30
N SER A 44 18.04 -20.90 -22.67
CA SER A 44 19.15 -21.66 -22.09
C SER A 44 20.37 -20.75 -21.91
N ALA A 45 20.80 -20.51 -20.66
CA ALA A 45 21.84 -19.53 -20.36
C ALA A 45 23.15 -19.77 -21.14
N ARG A 46 23.63 -21.02 -21.23
CA ARG A 46 24.87 -21.35 -21.98
C ARG A 46 24.74 -21.00 -23.47
N ARG A 47 23.57 -21.28 -24.07
CA ARG A 47 23.30 -21.10 -25.51
C ARG A 47 22.99 -19.65 -25.86
N ASP A 48 22.28 -18.93 -25.00
CA ASP A 48 21.60 -17.67 -25.33
C ASP A 48 22.24 -16.43 -24.71
N VAL A 49 23.08 -16.58 -23.67
CA VAL A 49 23.91 -15.46 -23.18
C VAL A 49 25.00 -15.16 -24.19
N ARG A 50 25.20 -13.88 -24.48
CA ARG A 50 26.28 -13.35 -25.32
C ARG A 50 27.11 -12.36 -24.53
N PHE A 51 28.40 -12.36 -24.79
CA PHE A 51 29.36 -11.46 -24.18
C PHE A 51 29.87 -10.49 -25.23
N HIS A 52 29.84 -9.20 -24.90
CA HIS A 52 30.19 -8.11 -25.80
C HIS A 52 31.46 -7.42 -25.28
N LEU A 53 32.62 -7.75 -25.87
CA LEU A 53 33.89 -7.12 -25.49
C LEU A 53 34.05 -5.76 -26.19
N TYR A 54 34.30 -4.74 -25.38
CA TYR A 54 34.70 -3.40 -25.78
C TYR A 54 36.04 -3.03 -25.16
N THR A 55 36.84 -2.30 -25.93
CA THR A 55 38.15 -1.76 -25.54
C THR A 55 38.30 -0.35 -26.14
N PRO A 56 39.35 0.42 -25.79
CA PRO A 56 39.61 1.70 -26.43
C PRO A 56 39.75 1.63 -27.96
N LEU A 57 40.06 0.46 -28.52
CA LEU A 57 40.22 0.23 -29.97
C LEU A 57 38.90 -0.14 -30.69
N ASN A 58 37.85 -0.55 -29.95
CA ASN A 58 36.58 -1.00 -30.53
C ASN A 58 35.35 -0.53 -29.70
N ARG A 59 35.28 0.77 -29.43
CA ARG A 59 34.21 1.39 -28.61
C ARG A 59 32.79 1.23 -29.16
N ALA A 60 32.64 1.24 -30.48
CA ALA A 60 31.35 1.13 -31.18
C ALA A 60 30.98 -0.34 -31.45
N ASP A 61 31.86 -1.07 -32.14
CA ASP A 61 31.62 -2.44 -32.57
C ASP A 61 32.23 -3.46 -31.59
N ALA A 62 31.38 -4.14 -30.84
CA ALA A 62 31.80 -5.17 -29.89
C ALA A 62 32.39 -6.39 -30.59
N HIS A 63 33.42 -7.00 -30.02
CA HIS A 63 33.73 -8.40 -30.31
C HIS A 63 32.74 -9.28 -29.53
N VAL A 64 31.77 -9.86 -30.23
CA VAL A 64 30.71 -10.68 -29.62
C VAL A 64 31.12 -12.15 -29.59
N PHE A 65 30.99 -12.79 -28.43
CA PHE A 65 31.36 -14.19 -28.20
C PHE A 65 30.36 -14.89 -27.26
N SER A 66 30.38 -16.22 -27.19
CA SER A 66 29.69 -17.00 -26.16
C SER A 66 30.71 -17.68 -25.23
N ILE A 67 30.21 -18.33 -24.18
CA ILE A 67 31.02 -19.13 -23.25
C ILE A 67 31.77 -20.30 -23.93
N ASP A 68 31.34 -20.69 -25.13
CA ASP A 68 31.95 -21.77 -25.92
C ASP A 68 33.00 -21.26 -26.92
N THR A 69 33.17 -19.93 -27.03
CA THR A 69 34.07 -19.28 -27.99
C THR A 69 34.97 -18.23 -27.32
N VAL A 70 35.30 -18.42 -26.04
CA VAL A 70 36.16 -17.51 -25.25
C VAL A 70 37.57 -17.41 -25.83
N ASP A 71 38.06 -18.46 -26.49
CA ASP A 71 39.34 -18.49 -27.20
C ASP A 71 39.46 -17.41 -28.29
N THR A 72 38.32 -17.00 -28.89
CA THR A 72 38.29 -15.94 -29.91
C THR A 72 38.76 -14.60 -29.40
N LEU A 73 38.73 -14.36 -28.08
CA LEU A 73 39.25 -13.14 -27.46
C LEU A 73 40.74 -12.91 -27.78
N MET A 74 41.53 -13.98 -27.91
CA MET A 74 42.95 -13.90 -28.27
C MET A 74 43.20 -13.41 -29.71
N ARG A 75 42.15 -13.29 -30.53
CA ARG A 75 42.17 -12.72 -31.89
C ARG A 75 41.36 -11.42 -31.99
N SER A 76 40.84 -10.92 -30.86
CA SER A 76 40.09 -9.67 -30.75
C SER A 76 41.00 -8.52 -30.30
N PHE A 77 40.42 -7.39 -29.91
CA PHE A 77 41.14 -6.26 -29.32
C PHE A 77 41.47 -6.42 -27.82
N TYR A 78 41.14 -7.56 -27.20
CA TYR A 78 41.44 -7.85 -25.80
C TYR A 78 42.92 -7.65 -25.46
N ASN A 79 43.22 -6.96 -24.36
CA ASN A 79 44.58 -6.77 -23.85
C ASN A 79 44.68 -7.25 -22.40
N SER A 80 45.43 -8.33 -22.14
CA SER A 80 45.63 -8.87 -20.78
C SER A 80 46.34 -7.92 -19.81
N SER A 81 46.95 -6.85 -20.30
CA SER A 81 47.52 -5.80 -19.46
C SER A 81 46.46 -4.86 -18.87
N HIS A 82 45.25 -4.81 -19.43
CA HIS A 82 44.16 -3.95 -18.98
C HIS A 82 43.27 -4.68 -17.93
N PRO A 83 42.73 -3.98 -16.91
CA PRO A 83 41.77 -4.59 -15.97
C PRO A 83 40.45 -4.98 -16.68
N VAL A 84 39.69 -5.88 -16.07
CA VAL A 84 38.42 -6.40 -16.62
C VAL A 84 37.23 -5.83 -15.86
N ARG A 85 36.23 -5.32 -16.57
CA ARG A 85 34.97 -4.83 -16.01
C ARG A 85 33.82 -5.59 -16.65
N ILE A 86 33.08 -6.38 -15.87
CA ILE A 86 31.93 -7.15 -16.36
C ILE A 86 30.65 -6.42 -15.96
N ILE A 87 29.83 -6.05 -16.94
CA ILE A 87 28.59 -5.27 -16.73
C ILE A 87 27.38 -6.15 -17.07
N ILE A 88 26.38 -6.18 -16.19
CA ILE A 88 25.23 -7.08 -16.27
C ILE A 88 23.93 -6.27 -16.16
N HIS A 89 23.09 -6.34 -17.21
CA HIS A 89 21.84 -5.58 -17.28
C HIS A 89 20.67 -6.26 -16.57
N GLY A 90 19.61 -5.49 -16.31
CA GLY A 90 18.37 -5.94 -15.67
C GLY A 90 17.33 -6.55 -16.61
N TRP A 91 16.11 -6.68 -16.09
CA TRP A 91 14.91 -7.08 -16.82
C TRP A 91 14.57 -6.11 -17.96
N PHE A 92 14.04 -6.61 -19.09
CA PHE A 92 13.76 -5.84 -20.31
C PHE A 92 14.93 -5.00 -20.86
N ASN A 93 16.17 -5.36 -20.51
CA ASN A 93 17.38 -4.77 -21.10
C ASN A 93 18.14 -5.80 -21.97
N ASN A 94 19.16 -5.32 -22.69
CA ASN A 94 20.02 -6.07 -23.60
C ASN A 94 21.38 -5.34 -23.75
N ALA A 95 22.25 -5.78 -24.68
CA ALA A 95 23.53 -5.13 -24.96
C ALA A 95 23.47 -3.64 -25.30
N THR A 96 22.38 -3.12 -25.88
CA THR A 96 22.27 -1.71 -26.30
C THR A 96 21.71 -0.79 -25.21
N SER A 97 21.32 -1.35 -24.05
CA SER A 97 20.79 -0.57 -22.92
C SER A 97 21.82 0.39 -22.31
N LEU A 98 21.33 1.45 -21.65
CA LEU A 98 22.17 2.42 -20.92
C LEU A 98 23.07 1.74 -19.87
N VAL A 99 22.60 0.66 -19.24
CA VAL A 99 23.40 -0.11 -18.27
C VAL A 99 24.68 -0.62 -18.92
N ILE A 100 24.59 -1.29 -20.07
CA ILE A 100 25.78 -1.81 -20.76
C ILE A 100 26.56 -0.67 -21.41
N GLN A 101 25.92 0.14 -22.26
CA GLN A 101 26.63 1.13 -23.09
C GLN A 101 27.17 2.31 -22.27
N GLY A 102 26.36 2.88 -21.38
CA GLY A 102 26.75 4.03 -20.57
C GLY A 102 27.89 3.71 -19.61
N ILE A 103 27.81 2.59 -18.87
CA ILE A 103 28.89 2.16 -17.97
C ILE A 103 30.15 1.76 -18.77
N LYS A 104 29.98 1.16 -19.96
CA LYS A 104 31.10 0.86 -20.88
C LYS A 104 31.82 2.12 -21.34
N ASP A 105 31.10 3.12 -21.84
CA ASP A 105 31.72 4.37 -22.29
C ASP A 105 32.38 5.11 -21.11
N ALA A 106 31.73 5.15 -19.94
CA ALA A 106 32.29 5.75 -18.72
C ALA A 106 33.62 5.09 -18.29
N TYR A 107 33.72 3.76 -18.29
CA TYR A 107 34.99 3.08 -18.01
C TYR A 107 36.05 3.40 -19.08
N LEU A 108 35.70 3.32 -20.36
CA LEU A 108 36.65 3.55 -21.46
C LEU A 108 37.11 5.02 -21.55
N ASP A 109 36.33 5.98 -21.02
CA ASP A 109 36.73 7.38 -20.84
C ASP A 109 37.59 7.58 -19.57
N ALA A 110 37.35 6.79 -18.52
CA ALA A 110 38.16 6.81 -17.31
C ALA A 110 39.57 6.22 -17.53
N GLY A 111 39.73 5.22 -18.41
CA GLY A 111 41.04 4.61 -18.70
C GLY A 111 40.99 3.37 -19.61
N ASP A 112 42.11 2.65 -19.64
CA ASP A 112 42.31 1.48 -20.50
C ASP A 112 41.78 0.19 -19.86
N TYR A 113 40.61 -0.27 -20.30
CA TYR A 113 39.93 -1.47 -19.79
C TYR A 113 39.59 -2.48 -20.89
N ASN A 114 39.41 -3.74 -20.48
CA ASN A 114 38.56 -4.70 -21.20
C ASN A 114 37.16 -4.66 -20.54
N VAL A 115 36.20 -4.07 -21.21
CA VAL A 115 34.81 -4.03 -20.73
C VAL A 115 34.01 -5.13 -21.41
N ILE A 116 33.34 -5.98 -20.63
CA ILE A 116 32.53 -7.09 -21.14
C ILE A 116 31.09 -6.88 -20.70
N GLY A 117 30.21 -6.55 -21.65
CA GLY A 117 28.77 -6.56 -21.42
C GLY A 117 28.21 -7.98 -21.47
N VAL A 118 27.41 -8.37 -20.48
CA VAL A 118 26.67 -9.64 -20.44
C VAL A 118 25.28 -9.39 -21.00
N ASP A 119 25.07 -9.75 -22.26
CA ASP A 119 23.74 -9.73 -22.89
C ASP A 119 23.04 -11.07 -22.63
N TRP A 120 22.00 -11.02 -21.80
CA TRP A 120 21.10 -12.14 -21.57
C TRP A 120 19.67 -11.78 -22.00
N GLY A 121 19.51 -10.83 -22.92
CA GLY A 121 18.26 -10.23 -23.38
C GLY A 121 17.18 -11.23 -23.81
N VAL A 122 17.56 -12.42 -24.29
CA VAL A 122 16.61 -13.52 -24.59
C VAL A 122 15.88 -14.00 -23.32
N GLY A 123 16.59 -14.11 -22.20
CA GLY A 123 16.01 -14.46 -20.89
C GLY A 123 15.50 -13.23 -20.13
N ALA A 124 16.08 -12.05 -20.35
CA ALA A 124 15.65 -10.81 -19.71
C ALA A 124 14.39 -10.20 -20.33
N GLY A 125 14.05 -10.55 -21.57
CA GLY A 125 12.81 -10.16 -22.25
C GLY A 125 11.61 -11.08 -21.97
N GLU A 126 11.81 -12.17 -21.22
CA GLU A 126 10.72 -13.00 -20.69
C GLU A 126 10.02 -12.28 -19.52
N SER A 127 8.84 -12.78 -19.10
CA SER A 127 8.12 -12.24 -17.93
C SER A 127 9.04 -12.12 -16.71
N TYR A 128 8.93 -11.02 -15.93
CA TYR A 128 9.82 -10.69 -14.80
C TYR A 128 10.21 -11.90 -13.94
N PHE A 129 9.23 -12.71 -13.55
CA PHE A 129 9.43 -13.88 -12.70
C PHE A 129 10.29 -15.00 -13.33
N ARG A 130 10.21 -15.21 -14.64
CA ARG A 130 11.12 -16.11 -15.38
C ARG A 130 12.51 -15.50 -15.52
N ALA A 131 12.59 -14.22 -15.87
CA ALA A 131 13.86 -13.51 -15.94
C ALA A 131 14.60 -13.57 -14.58
N ALA A 132 13.87 -13.40 -13.48
CA ALA A 132 14.39 -13.49 -12.12
C ALA A 132 14.88 -14.91 -11.76
N GLN A 133 14.17 -15.97 -12.18
CA GLN A 133 14.64 -17.36 -12.08
C GLN A 133 15.94 -17.61 -12.84
N TYR A 134 16.09 -17.04 -14.04
CA TYR A 134 17.28 -17.23 -14.87
C TYR A 134 18.55 -16.59 -14.27
N THR A 135 18.43 -15.72 -13.28
CA THR A 135 19.59 -15.04 -12.67
C THR A 135 20.64 -15.99 -12.09
N ILE A 136 20.23 -17.16 -11.58
CA ILE A 136 21.15 -18.20 -11.09
C ILE A 136 21.91 -18.84 -12.26
N ALA A 137 21.19 -19.24 -13.32
CA ALA A 137 21.77 -19.89 -14.49
C ALA A 137 22.70 -18.95 -15.27
N VAL A 138 22.35 -17.67 -15.40
CA VAL A 138 23.22 -16.65 -16.01
C VAL A 138 24.43 -16.37 -15.11
N GLY A 139 24.26 -16.32 -13.78
CA GLY A 139 25.36 -16.16 -12.82
C GLY A 139 26.40 -17.27 -12.92
N LEU A 140 25.97 -18.53 -13.08
CA LEU A 140 26.86 -19.67 -13.33
C LEU A 140 27.65 -19.53 -14.65
N VAL A 141 27.02 -19.03 -15.73
CA VAL A 141 27.70 -18.79 -17.02
C VAL A 141 28.70 -17.64 -16.94
N VAL A 142 28.42 -16.60 -16.15
CA VAL A 142 29.38 -15.52 -15.84
C VAL A 142 30.55 -16.03 -14.99
N ALA A 143 30.28 -16.89 -14.00
CA ALA A 143 31.32 -17.54 -13.19
C ALA A 143 32.22 -18.46 -14.02
N ASP A 144 31.68 -19.19 -15.01
CA ASP A 144 32.49 -19.99 -15.92
C ASP A 144 33.36 -19.11 -16.83
N LEU A 145 32.85 -17.98 -17.35
CA LEU A 145 33.66 -17.02 -18.10
C LEU A 145 34.86 -16.54 -17.28
N ILE A 146 34.64 -16.15 -16.03
CA ILE A 146 35.69 -15.68 -15.12
C ILE A 146 36.72 -16.79 -14.89
N ASN A 147 36.27 -18.03 -14.63
CA ASN A 147 37.15 -19.20 -14.53
C ASN A 147 38.00 -19.40 -15.80
N GLN A 148 37.40 -19.30 -16.99
CA GLN A 148 38.11 -19.48 -18.26
C GLN A 148 39.16 -18.38 -18.50
N LEU A 149 38.83 -17.12 -18.23
CA LEU A 149 39.77 -15.98 -18.36
C LEU A 149 40.98 -16.12 -17.42
N VAL A 150 40.73 -16.51 -16.16
CA VAL A 150 41.80 -16.71 -15.16
C VAL A 150 42.66 -17.93 -15.49
N ARG A 151 42.05 -19.08 -15.82
CA ARG A 151 42.79 -20.30 -16.20
C ARG A 151 43.62 -20.13 -17.48
N SER A 152 43.16 -19.27 -18.39
CA SER A 152 43.87 -18.94 -19.63
C SER A 152 44.92 -17.84 -19.46
N ASN A 153 45.17 -17.37 -18.22
CA ASN A 153 46.11 -16.29 -17.89
C ASN A 153 45.82 -15.00 -18.68
N MET A 154 44.54 -14.73 -18.94
CA MET A 154 44.06 -13.53 -19.64
C MET A 154 43.78 -12.38 -18.67
N THR A 155 43.49 -12.69 -17.41
CA THR A 155 43.35 -11.72 -16.31
C THR A 155 43.56 -12.42 -14.96
N ASP A 156 43.77 -11.62 -13.91
CA ASP A 156 43.82 -12.08 -12.53
C ASP A 156 42.52 -11.67 -11.80
N VAL A 157 42.10 -12.45 -10.81
CA VAL A 157 40.85 -12.22 -10.05
C VAL A 157 40.85 -10.87 -9.32
N ASP A 158 42.03 -10.34 -8.96
CA ASP A 158 42.16 -9.04 -8.30
C ASP A 158 41.99 -7.83 -9.24
N ARG A 159 42.04 -8.06 -10.56
CA ARG A 159 41.87 -7.05 -11.61
C ARG A 159 40.44 -7.00 -12.18
N LEU A 160 39.54 -7.86 -11.72
CA LEU A 160 38.22 -8.11 -12.28
C LEU A 160 37.10 -7.67 -11.32
N TYR A 161 36.27 -6.72 -11.75
CA TYR A 161 35.10 -6.22 -10.99
C TYR A 161 33.80 -6.51 -11.76
N LEU A 162 32.72 -6.77 -11.02
CA LEU A 162 31.37 -6.95 -11.58
C LEU A 162 30.50 -5.74 -11.21
N VAL A 163 29.68 -5.30 -12.16
CA VAL A 163 28.66 -4.26 -11.99
C VAL A 163 27.34 -4.83 -12.50
N GLY A 164 26.32 -4.91 -11.65
CA GLY A 164 25.03 -5.49 -12.01
C GLY A 164 23.87 -4.58 -11.65
N HIS A 165 22.95 -4.33 -12.58
CA HIS A 165 21.74 -3.54 -12.34
C HIS A 165 20.50 -4.42 -12.19
N SER A 166 19.64 -4.14 -11.21
CA SER A 166 18.36 -4.86 -11.03
C SER A 166 18.60 -6.37 -10.91
N LEU A 167 17.96 -7.21 -11.73
CA LEU A 167 18.25 -8.65 -11.85
C LEU A 167 19.73 -8.96 -12.12
N GLY A 168 20.45 -8.08 -12.83
CA GLY A 168 21.89 -8.16 -13.05
C GLY A 168 22.72 -8.08 -11.77
N ALA A 169 22.25 -7.39 -10.71
CA ALA A 169 22.92 -7.38 -9.41
C ALA A 169 22.90 -8.78 -8.75
N HIS A 170 21.77 -9.49 -8.86
CA HIS A 170 21.64 -10.86 -8.37
C HIS A 170 22.44 -11.85 -9.23
N ILE A 171 22.51 -11.64 -10.54
CA ILE A 171 23.43 -12.40 -11.42
C ILE A 171 24.89 -12.24 -10.96
N ALA A 172 25.30 -11.00 -10.62
CA ALA A 172 26.65 -10.74 -10.12
C ALA A 172 26.92 -11.41 -8.77
N GLY A 173 25.96 -11.37 -7.84
CA GLY A 173 26.00 -12.12 -6.58
C GLY A 173 26.13 -13.63 -6.78
N ASN A 174 25.23 -14.23 -7.58
CA ASN A 174 25.26 -15.65 -7.93
C ASN A 174 26.58 -16.08 -8.59
N ALA A 175 27.20 -15.22 -9.40
CA ALA A 175 28.52 -15.47 -9.96
C ALA A 175 29.62 -15.45 -8.88
N GLY A 176 29.60 -14.46 -7.98
CA GLY A 176 30.52 -14.36 -6.84
C GLY A 176 30.40 -15.53 -5.85
N HIS A 177 29.17 -15.90 -5.48
CA HIS A 177 28.86 -17.09 -4.70
C HIS A 177 29.48 -18.35 -5.32
N SER A 178 29.34 -18.52 -6.63
CA SER A 178 29.88 -19.67 -7.37
C SER A 178 31.43 -19.68 -7.42
N LEU A 179 32.06 -18.53 -7.17
CA LEU A 179 33.51 -18.33 -7.18
C LEU A 179 34.13 -18.27 -5.77
N LYS A 180 33.44 -18.75 -4.72
CA LYS A 180 33.95 -18.72 -3.32
C LYS A 180 35.36 -19.33 -3.10
N THR A 181 35.84 -20.20 -3.99
CA THR A 181 37.23 -20.75 -3.96
C THR A 181 38.28 -19.81 -4.57
N GLN A 182 37.86 -18.80 -5.31
CA GLN A 182 38.65 -17.74 -5.96
C GLN A 182 37.91 -16.40 -5.79
N GLN A 183 37.78 -15.94 -4.54
CA GLN A 183 36.91 -14.82 -4.16
C GLN A 183 37.15 -13.55 -5.00
N LEU A 184 36.09 -13.07 -5.65
CA LEU A 184 36.06 -11.81 -6.39
C LEU A 184 36.43 -10.62 -5.47
N GLN A 185 37.05 -9.57 -6.02
CA GLN A 185 37.42 -8.42 -5.19
C GLN A 185 36.31 -7.41 -4.97
N VAL A 186 35.49 -7.13 -5.99
CA VAL A 186 34.44 -6.10 -5.94
C VAL A 186 33.21 -6.52 -6.76
N ILE A 187 32.05 -6.38 -6.14
CA ILE A 187 30.75 -6.33 -6.83
C ILE A 187 30.09 -4.98 -6.51
N TYR A 188 29.63 -4.28 -7.54
CA TYR A 188 28.73 -3.13 -7.42
C TYR A 188 27.30 -3.54 -7.80
N GLY A 189 26.37 -3.49 -6.85
CA GLY A 189 24.95 -3.75 -7.04
C GLY A 189 24.17 -2.45 -7.25
N LEU A 190 23.67 -2.23 -8.45
CA LEU A 190 22.91 -1.02 -8.83
C LEU A 190 21.41 -1.32 -8.73
N ASP A 191 20.76 -0.77 -7.71
CA ASP A 191 19.37 -1.00 -7.31
C ASP A 191 18.92 -2.48 -7.50
N PRO A 192 19.48 -3.43 -6.72
CA PRO A 192 19.13 -4.84 -6.81
C PRO A 192 17.61 -5.01 -6.70
N ALA A 193 17.02 -5.93 -7.45
CA ALA A 193 15.57 -6.01 -7.52
C ALA A 193 14.96 -6.64 -6.24
N SER A 194 13.83 -6.10 -5.75
CA SER A 194 13.15 -6.61 -4.55
C SER A 194 12.39 -7.91 -4.81
N ILE A 195 11.54 -7.89 -5.84
CA ILE A 195 10.61 -8.97 -6.15
C ILE A 195 11.39 -10.21 -6.59
N ASN A 196 11.14 -11.37 -5.97
CA ASN A 196 11.90 -12.65 -6.02
C ASN A 196 12.98 -12.86 -4.97
N PHE A 197 13.54 -11.80 -4.40
CA PHE A 197 14.76 -11.96 -3.63
C PHE A 197 14.40 -11.79 -2.14
N PHE A 198 14.39 -12.89 -1.40
CA PHE A 198 13.95 -12.91 0.00
C PHE A 198 15.12 -12.75 0.96
N GLN A 199 14.88 -12.17 2.14
CA GLN A 199 15.97 -11.81 3.07
C GLN A 199 16.62 -13.06 3.71
N ASP A 200 15.85 -14.12 3.87
CA ASP A 200 16.21 -15.42 4.41
C ASP A 200 16.85 -16.38 3.38
N GLU A 201 16.89 -16.02 2.09
CA GLU A 201 17.54 -16.81 1.02
C GLU A 201 18.78 -16.10 0.45
N PRO A 202 19.89 -15.93 1.21
CA PRO A 202 21.09 -15.22 0.73
C PRO A 202 21.79 -15.91 -0.46
N ASP A 203 21.55 -17.20 -0.68
CA ASP A 203 22.20 -17.99 -1.74
C ASP A 203 21.55 -17.82 -3.13
N SER A 204 20.42 -17.12 -3.23
CA SER A 204 19.69 -16.85 -4.49
C SER A 204 19.75 -15.37 -4.93
N ARG A 205 20.43 -14.52 -4.17
CA ARG A 205 20.51 -13.06 -4.36
C ARG A 205 21.90 -12.52 -4.09
N LEU A 206 22.13 -11.24 -4.39
CA LEU A 206 23.31 -10.52 -3.93
C LEU A 206 23.41 -10.54 -2.39
N SER A 207 24.60 -10.81 -1.88
CA SER A 207 24.94 -10.93 -0.47
C SER A 207 26.34 -10.37 -0.21
N PRO A 208 26.69 -9.91 1.02
CA PRO A 208 28.04 -9.45 1.31
C PRO A 208 29.11 -10.53 1.10
N ASP A 209 28.76 -11.81 1.26
CA ASP A 209 29.68 -12.96 1.12
C ASP A 209 30.16 -13.24 -0.32
N ASP A 210 29.57 -12.59 -1.34
CA ASP A 210 29.81 -12.90 -2.75
C ASP A 210 31.14 -12.32 -3.29
N ALA A 211 31.72 -11.34 -2.60
CA ALA A 211 33.02 -10.75 -2.94
C ALA A 211 33.74 -10.19 -1.70
N ALA A 212 35.03 -9.88 -1.82
CA ALA A 212 35.82 -9.27 -0.75
C ALA A 212 35.42 -7.80 -0.44
N TYR A 213 34.57 -7.21 -1.29
CA TYR A 213 33.86 -5.95 -1.09
C TYR A 213 32.59 -5.97 -1.95
N VAL A 214 31.46 -5.63 -1.36
CA VAL A 214 30.16 -5.52 -2.05
C VAL A 214 29.58 -4.18 -1.68
N GLU A 215 29.32 -3.35 -2.69
CA GLU A 215 28.74 -2.02 -2.52
C GLU A 215 27.41 -1.95 -3.27
N VAL A 216 26.38 -1.41 -2.62
CA VAL A 216 25.02 -1.40 -3.17
C VAL A 216 24.49 0.03 -3.21
N ILE A 217 23.97 0.43 -4.36
CA ILE A 217 23.40 1.76 -4.61
C ILE A 217 21.89 1.60 -4.71
N HIS A 218 21.17 1.98 -3.66
CA HIS A 218 19.71 1.88 -3.54
C HIS A 218 19.04 3.15 -4.04
N THR A 219 18.20 3.04 -5.06
CA THR A 219 17.50 4.16 -5.69
C THR A 219 15.98 4.03 -5.74
N ASN A 220 15.39 2.87 -5.46
CA ASN A 220 13.94 2.70 -5.45
C ASN A 220 13.44 1.60 -4.47
N THR A 221 13.79 1.72 -3.19
CA THR A 221 13.50 0.72 -2.15
C THR A 221 12.03 0.58 -1.77
N GLN A 222 11.14 1.40 -2.35
CA GLN A 222 9.70 1.38 -2.03
C GLN A 222 8.90 0.44 -2.94
N LEU A 223 9.43 0.13 -4.12
CA LEU A 223 8.73 -0.63 -5.16
C LEU A 223 9.66 -1.66 -5.82
N SER A 224 10.59 -1.22 -6.66
CA SER A 224 11.37 -2.11 -7.53
C SER A 224 12.72 -2.56 -6.95
N GLY A 225 13.36 -1.72 -6.13
CA GLY A 225 14.65 -1.95 -5.49
C GLY A 225 14.54 -2.64 -4.13
N TYR A 226 15.53 -3.44 -3.79
CA TYR A 226 15.58 -4.27 -2.59
C TYR A 226 15.72 -3.42 -1.32
N PRO A 227 14.82 -3.51 -0.32
CA PRO A 227 14.79 -2.52 0.76
C PRO A 227 15.87 -2.69 1.84
N ALA A 228 16.23 -3.93 2.20
CA ALA A 228 17.21 -4.16 3.27
C ALA A 228 18.66 -4.07 2.74
N PRO A 229 19.66 -3.82 3.61
CA PRO A 229 21.07 -3.82 3.23
C PRO A 229 21.50 -5.19 2.67
N LEU A 230 22.23 -5.16 1.55
CA LEU A 230 22.73 -6.33 0.83
C LEU A 230 24.26 -6.35 0.67
N GLY A 231 24.93 -5.24 0.97
CA GLY A 231 26.37 -5.08 0.79
C GLY A 231 27.17 -5.12 2.09
N HIS A 232 28.48 -4.95 1.94
CA HIS A 232 29.33 -4.44 3.01
C HIS A 232 29.04 -2.95 3.26
N VAL A 233 28.67 -2.23 2.20
CA VAL A 233 28.32 -0.80 2.22
C VAL A 233 27.08 -0.59 1.36
N ASP A 234 26.06 0.05 1.91
CA ASP A 234 24.79 0.30 1.23
C ASP A 234 24.49 1.81 1.22
N PHE A 235 24.51 2.42 0.04
CA PHE A 235 24.23 3.82 -0.20
C PHE A 235 22.77 4.02 -0.61
N TYR A 236 21.98 4.62 0.26
CA TYR A 236 20.58 4.97 0.04
C TYR A 236 20.48 6.37 -0.54
N MET A 237 20.44 6.43 -1.87
CA MET A 237 20.37 7.68 -2.62
C MET A 237 19.01 8.35 -2.33
N ASN A 238 19.04 9.56 -1.80
CA ASN A 238 17.86 10.30 -1.32
C ASN A 238 16.97 9.45 -0.40
N TYR A 239 17.62 8.75 0.55
CA TYR A 239 17.01 7.79 1.48
C TYR A 239 16.37 6.56 0.81
N GLY A 240 16.84 6.18 -0.40
CA GLY A 240 16.37 5.03 -1.16
C GLY A 240 14.98 5.22 -1.79
N ARG A 241 14.49 6.45 -1.90
CA ARG A 241 13.13 6.76 -2.38
C ARG A 241 13.15 7.18 -3.86
N LYS A 242 12.01 7.60 -4.41
CA LYS A 242 11.94 8.23 -5.75
C LYS A 242 13.04 9.28 -5.92
N GLN A 243 13.82 9.18 -6.99
CA GLN A 243 15.02 10.00 -7.17
C GLN A 243 14.69 11.39 -7.73
N PRO A 244 15.47 12.44 -7.39
CA PRO A 244 15.35 13.76 -8.00
C PRO A 244 15.36 13.70 -9.54
N GLY A 245 14.49 14.51 -10.16
CA GLY A 245 14.29 14.55 -11.62
C GLY A 245 13.63 13.30 -12.23
N CYS A 246 13.33 12.25 -11.46
CA CYS A 246 12.65 11.06 -11.98
C CYS A 246 11.13 11.13 -11.79
N LYS A 247 10.39 11.09 -12.91
CA LYS A 247 8.93 11.11 -12.91
C LYS A 247 8.31 9.75 -12.55
N THR A 248 8.97 8.65 -12.90
CA THR A 248 8.49 7.27 -12.72
C THR A 248 9.41 6.45 -11.80
N ASP A 249 8.88 5.36 -11.28
CA ASP A 249 9.64 4.37 -10.51
C ASP A 249 10.67 3.64 -11.37
N VAL A 250 10.39 3.45 -12.66
CA VAL A 250 11.35 2.90 -13.64
C VAL A 250 12.54 3.85 -13.83
N CYS A 251 12.32 5.17 -13.87
CA CYS A 251 13.41 6.14 -13.87
C CYS A 251 14.21 6.06 -12.58
N SER A 252 13.55 6.09 -11.42
CA SER A 252 14.23 6.01 -10.12
C SER A 252 15.05 4.73 -10.00
N HIS A 253 14.50 3.60 -10.43
CA HIS A 253 15.16 2.30 -10.49
C HIS A 253 16.36 2.29 -11.44
N GLY A 254 16.26 2.96 -12.59
CA GLY A 254 17.36 3.13 -13.54
C GLY A 254 18.47 4.07 -13.05
N ARG A 255 18.15 5.05 -12.21
CA ARG A 255 19.03 6.16 -11.82
C ARG A 255 20.33 5.71 -11.13
N SER A 256 20.33 4.57 -10.43
CA SER A 256 21.57 3.95 -9.90
C SER A 256 22.66 3.75 -10.97
N THR A 257 22.25 3.50 -12.22
CA THR A 257 23.14 3.40 -13.38
C THR A 257 23.80 4.75 -13.70
N GLU A 258 23.03 5.83 -13.72
CA GLU A 258 23.52 7.19 -14.01
C GLU A 258 24.44 7.70 -12.90
N TYR A 259 24.09 7.45 -11.63
CA TYR A 259 24.96 7.79 -10.50
C TYR A 259 26.28 6.99 -10.53
N PHE A 260 26.24 5.71 -10.89
CA PHE A 260 27.46 4.93 -11.06
C PHE A 260 28.32 5.43 -12.22
N ILE A 261 27.72 5.74 -13.37
CA ILE A 261 28.40 6.38 -14.52
C ILE A 261 29.10 7.67 -14.11
N GLU A 262 28.39 8.57 -13.41
CA GLU A 262 28.96 9.84 -12.98
C GLU A 262 30.09 9.65 -11.95
N SER A 263 30.00 8.62 -11.08
CA SER A 263 31.05 8.29 -10.10
C SER A 263 32.40 7.88 -10.72
N LEU A 264 32.41 7.46 -11.99
CA LEU A 264 33.63 7.12 -12.74
C LEU A 264 34.31 8.34 -13.37
N THR A 265 33.64 9.50 -13.39
CA THR A 265 34.16 10.73 -14.01
C THR A 265 35.24 11.39 -13.15
N LYS A 266 36.27 11.95 -13.80
CA LYS A 266 37.38 12.66 -13.13
C LYS A 266 37.00 14.09 -12.75
N THR A 267 36.00 14.26 -11.89
CA THR A 267 35.58 15.56 -11.36
C THR A 267 36.05 15.78 -9.92
N THR A 268 35.85 17.00 -9.40
CA THR A 268 36.05 17.33 -7.98
C THR A 268 34.78 17.14 -7.14
N ARG A 269 33.69 16.65 -7.75
CA ARG A 269 32.42 16.33 -7.09
C ARG A 269 32.38 14.84 -6.76
N GLY A 270 31.54 14.45 -5.80
CA GLY A 270 31.42 13.05 -5.43
C GLY A 270 30.14 12.78 -4.65
N PHE A 271 29.65 11.55 -4.76
CA PHE A 271 28.49 11.06 -4.03
C PHE A 271 28.87 10.76 -2.57
N TRP A 272 29.09 11.81 -1.78
CA TRP A 272 29.49 11.71 -0.38
C TRP A 272 28.30 11.33 0.50
N GLY A 273 28.29 10.09 0.97
CA GLY A 273 27.31 9.56 1.91
C GLY A 273 27.66 9.86 3.36
N VAL A 274 26.63 10.16 4.15
CA VAL A 274 26.69 10.26 5.62
C VAL A 274 26.22 8.92 6.20
N GLY A 275 27.01 8.35 7.11
CA GLY A 275 26.73 7.06 7.73
C GLY A 275 25.53 7.14 8.68
N CYS A 276 24.79 6.05 8.77
CA CYS A 276 23.63 5.89 9.65
C CYS A 276 23.85 4.70 10.59
N THR A 277 23.18 4.69 11.74
CA THR A 277 23.28 3.58 12.70
C THR A 277 22.74 2.28 12.12
N ASP A 278 21.61 2.35 11.43
CA ASP A 278 20.95 1.22 10.76
C ASP A 278 19.98 1.70 9.66
N TYR A 279 19.31 0.74 9.00
CA TYR A 279 18.28 1.02 8.00
C TYR A 279 17.00 1.68 8.58
N ASN A 280 16.78 1.67 9.90
CA ASN A 280 15.65 2.40 10.51
C ASN A 280 15.86 3.91 10.39
N GLU A 281 17.08 4.41 10.58
CA GLU A 281 17.40 5.83 10.40
C GLU A 281 17.20 6.30 8.94
N ILE A 282 17.47 5.44 7.95
CA ILE A 282 17.14 5.70 6.54
C ILE A 282 15.62 5.82 6.36
N ARG A 283 14.85 4.86 6.86
CA ARG A 283 13.38 4.86 6.75
C ARG A 283 12.75 6.09 7.42
N GLN A 284 13.28 6.48 8.58
CA GLN A 284 12.81 7.59 9.42
C GLN A 284 13.37 8.96 8.99
N ARG A 285 14.31 9.01 8.03
CA ARG A 285 15.04 10.23 7.63
C ARG A 285 15.76 10.93 8.80
N SER A 286 16.26 10.15 9.75
CA SER A 286 16.91 10.62 10.99
C SER A 286 18.43 10.41 11.03
N CYS A 287 19.02 9.95 9.91
CA CYS A 287 20.45 9.67 9.78
C CYS A 287 21.31 10.94 9.98
N TYR A 288 22.13 10.96 11.03
CA TYR A 288 22.98 12.13 11.35
C TYR A 288 24.30 11.73 12.02
N ASN A 289 25.21 11.09 11.26
CA ASN A 289 26.59 10.84 11.71
C ASN A 289 27.63 11.46 10.76
N ILE A 290 27.75 12.79 10.78
CA ILE A 290 28.71 13.56 9.96
C ILE A 290 30.19 13.16 10.16
N LYS A 291 30.52 12.36 11.18
CA LYS A 291 31.87 11.84 11.43
C LYS A 291 32.18 10.55 10.67
N GLN A 292 31.15 9.85 10.22
CA GLN A 292 31.26 8.66 9.39
C GLN A 292 30.81 9.04 7.98
N GLN A 293 31.77 9.27 7.09
CA GLN A 293 31.50 9.58 5.68
C GLN A 293 32.14 8.52 4.79
N ALA A 294 31.50 8.23 3.67
CA ALA A 294 32.02 7.37 2.61
C ALA A 294 31.67 7.99 1.26
N LEU A 295 32.52 7.80 0.26
CA LEU A 295 32.23 8.20 -1.11
C LEU A 295 31.62 6.99 -1.83
N MET A 296 30.49 7.16 -2.52
CA MET A 296 29.88 6.09 -3.31
C MET A 296 30.56 5.97 -4.68
N GLY A 297 30.77 4.73 -5.12
CA GLY A 297 31.26 4.36 -6.44
C GLY A 297 32.75 4.65 -6.68
N GLY A 298 33.06 4.85 -7.96
CA GLY A 298 34.41 5.05 -8.46
C GLY A 298 35.15 3.76 -8.87
N GLU A 299 36.30 3.97 -9.50
CA GLU A 299 37.07 2.91 -10.16
C GLU A 299 37.89 2.02 -9.20
N PHE A 300 38.22 2.48 -7.99
CA PHE A 300 39.05 1.71 -7.06
C PHE A 300 38.29 1.38 -5.78
N ARG A 301 38.35 0.10 -5.35
CA ARG A 301 37.88 -0.32 -4.02
C ARG A 301 38.40 0.63 -2.94
N GLN A 302 37.49 1.28 -2.22
CA GLN A 302 37.85 2.19 -1.14
C GLN A 302 38.34 1.42 0.09
N LYS A 303 39.64 1.52 0.37
CA LYS A 303 40.31 0.69 1.39
C LYS A 303 39.98 1.04 2.84
N ASN A 304 39.32 2.19 3.07
CA ASN A 304 39.08 2.76 4.40
C ASN A 304 37.58 3.04 4.69
N VAL A 305 36.65 2.52 3.89
CA VAL A 305 35.21 2.68 4.18
C VAL A 305 34.81 1.74 5.32
N THR A 306 34.03 2.28 6.27
CA THR A 306 33.46 1.48 7.37
C THR A 306 32.22 0.75 6.85
N ALA A 307 32.11 -0.55 7.11
CA ALA A 307 30.91 -1.30 6.72
C ALA A 307 29.66 -0.73 7.40
N GLY A 308 28.55 -0.64 6.67
CA GLY A 308 27.31 -0.05 7.17
C GLY A 308 26.47 0.64 6.10
N VAL A 309 25.41 1.30 6.55
CA VAL A 309 24.46 2.03 5.71
C VAL A 309 24.79 3.53 5.66
N TYR A 310 24.57 4.15 4.51
CA TYR A 310 24.87 5.55 4.24
C TYR A 310 23.70 6.20 3.49
N THR A 311 23.39 7.47 3.75
CA THR A 311 22.48 8.28 2.93
C THR A 311 23.26 9.26 2.08
N VAL A 312 22.88 9.44 0.81
CA VAL A 312 23.50 10.39 -0.14
C VAL A 312 22.42 11.29 -0.71
N GLU A 313 22.62 12.61 -0.69
CA GLU A 313 21.73 13.57 -1.37
C GLU A 313 22.31 13.93 -2.75
N THR A 314 21.43 14.09 -3.75
CA THR A 314 21.83 14.37 -5.16
C THR A 314 20.96 15.46 -5.79
N MET A 315 21.45 16.07 -6.87
CA MET A 315 20.67 16.98 -7.70
C MET A 315 19.65 16.24 -8.58
N SER A 316 18.68 16.97 -9.14
CA SER A 316 17.69 16.47 -10.11
C SER A 316 18.25 16.20 -11.52
N GLU A 317 19.33 16.90 -11.89
CA GLU A 317 19.99 16.81 -13.19
C GLU A 317 21.50 16.62 -13.05
N THR A 318 22.16 16.18 -14.14
CA THR A 318 23.61 15.97 -14.17
C THR A 318 24.38 17.31 -14.24
N PRO A 319 25.49 17.51 -13.50
CA PRO A 319 26.11 16.58 -12.55
C PRO A 319 25.30 16.42 -11.26
N PHE A 320 24.86 15.19 -11.01
CA PHE A 320 24.03 14.80 -9.86
C PHE A 320 24.82 14.87 -8.54
N ALA A 321 26.14 14.68 -8.61
CA ALA A 321 27.03 14.70 -7.45
C ALA A 321 27.27 16.13 -6.93
N ILE A 322 27.16 16.29 -5.62
CA ILE A 322 27.31 17.57 -4.92
C ILE A 322 28.77 17.75 -4.46
N VAL A 323 29.23 18.99 -4.31
CA VAL A 323 30.56 19.30 -3.75
C VAL A 323 30.48 19.24 -2.22
N CYS A 324 31.40 18.49 -1.59
CA CYS A 324 31.67 18.34 -0.14
C CYS A 324 30.69 18.94 0.89
N ALA A 325 30.21 18.07 1.79
CA ALA A 325 29.27 18.31 2.89
C ALA A 325 29.32 19.70 3.58
N SER A 326 28.38 20.56 3.19
CA SER A 326 27.71 21.55 4.04
C SER A 326 26.35 21.90 3.40
N PRO A 327 25.31 22.27 4.16
CA PRO A 327 23.94 22.29 3.66
C PRO A 327 23.62 23.53 2.82
N LEU A 328 22.49 23.46 2.11
CA LEU A 328 21.93 24.43 1.16
C LEU A 328 22.48 24.31 -0.27
N LEU A 329 21.68 23.66 -1.13
CA LEU A 329 21.07 24.26 -2.32
C LEU A 329 20.01 23.28 -2.86
N ARG A 330 18.73 23.62 -2.73
CA ARG A 330 17.63 22.93 -3.42
C ARG A 330 17.13 23.82 -4.55
N GLU A 331 17.14 23.29 -5.76
CA GLU A 331 16.19 23.64 -6.81
C GLU A 331 15.53 22.31 -7.22
N GLU A 332 14.22 22.20 -6.96
CA GLU A 332 13.40 21.01 -7.21
C GLU A 332 12.62 21.21 -8.52
N ASP A 333 12.45 20.15 -9.29
CA ASP A 333 11.47 20.11 -10.39
C ASP A 333 10.69 18.79 -10.29
N ASP A 334 9.41 18.90 -9.95
CA ASP A 334 8.63 17.85 -9.29
C ASP A 334 7.24 17.70 -9.92
N LYS A 335 6.65 16.50 -9.90
CA LYS A 335 5.25 16.28 -10.34
C LYS A 335 4.47 15.30 -9.45
N HIS A 336 3.88 15.88 -8.40
CA HIS A 336 2.50 15.69 -7.91
C HIS A 336 1.92 14.26 -7.73
N GLU A 337 1.98 13.75 -6.50
CA GLU A 337 1.21 12.59 -5.99
C GLU A 337 -0.11 13.07 -5.35
N TRP A 338 -1.30 12.58 -5.77
CA TRP A 338 -2.62 13.08 -5.31
C TRP A 338 -3.27 12.22 -4.21
N HIS A 339 -3.85 12.87 -3.21
CA HIS A 339 -4.53 12.28 -2.05
C HIS A 339 -5.82 13.06 -1.73
N VAL A 340 -6.47 12.75 -0.60
CA VAL A 340 -7.73 13.39 -0.20
C VAL A 340 -7.64 13.97 1.22
N ALA A 341 -8.07 15.23 1.38
CA ALA A 341 -8.21 15.91 2.67
C ALA A 341 -9.57 16.63 2.73
N ALA A 342 -10.04 16.98 3.93
CA ALA A 342 -11.23 17.81 4.11
C ALA A 342 -10.87 19.22 4.54
N ASP A 343 -11.64 20.19 4.06
CA ASP A 343 -11.57 21.56 4.59
C ASP A 343 -12.13 21.67 6.01
N GLU A 344 -11.91 22.83 6.63
CA GLU A 344 -12.39 23.18 7.96
C GLU A 344 -13.90 22.96 8.18
N ASN A 345 -14.71 23.05 7.11
CA ASN A 345 -16.16 22.85 7.19
C ASN A 345 -16.58 21.40 6.92
N GLY A 346 -15.63 20.50 6.61
CA GLY A 346 -15.90 19.11 6.28
C GLY A 346 -16.31 18.87 4.82
N ASN A 347 -15.77 19.61 3.85
CA ASN A 347 -15.90 19.23 2.43
C ASN A 347 -14.62 18.55 1.92
N MET A 348 -14.77 17.42 1.23
CA MET A 348 -13.65 16.65 0.68
C MET A 348 -13.03 17.34 -0.54
N ARG A 349 -11.70 17.28 -0.65
CA ARG A 349 -10.90 17.85 -1.74
C ARG A 349 -9.77 16.90 -2.11
N LEU A 350 -9.41 16.85 -3.40
CA LEU A 350 -8.14 16.25 -3.81
C LEU A 350 -7.01 17.25 -3.58
N VAL A 351 -5.95 16.78 -2.95
CA VAL A 351 -4.77 17.56 -2.58
C VAL A 351 -3.55 16.70 -2.86
N SER A 352 -2.60 17.22 -3.62
CA SER A 352 -1.35 16.48 -3.85
C SER A 352 -0.35 16.74 -2.73
N TYR A 353 0.61 15.84 -2.51
CA TYR A 353 1.43 15.78 -1.29
C TYR A 353 2.88 16.35 -1.41
N THR A 354 3.19 17.04 -2.51
CA THR A 354 4.54 17.55 -2.84
C THR A 354 4.56 19.09 -2.95
N MET A 355 5.06 19.80 -1.94
CA MET A 355 5.07 21.28 -1.83
C MET A 355 5.91 21.96 -2.93
N PRO A 356 5.75 23.27 -3.23
CA PRO A 356 4.52 24.02 -3.40
C PRO A 356 4.37 24.49 -4.87
N TYR A 357 3.53 23.84 -5.67
CA TYR A 357 3.33 24.27 -7.06
C TYR A 357 2.17 25.26 -7.24
N GLN A 358 2.35 26.15 -8.20
CA GLN A 358 1.36 27.08 -8.69
C GLN A 358 0.90 26.61 -10.07
N LEU A 359 -0.41 26.40 -10.25
CA LEU A 359 -0.98 25.88 -11.49
C LEU A 359 -0.58 26.73 -12.71
N ASP A 360 -0.10 26.06 -13.76
CA ASP A 360 0.29 26.67 -15.03
C ASP A 360 -0.88 27.49 -15.60
N GLY A 361 -0.70 28.82 -15.64
CA GLY A 361 -1.68 29.78 -16.16
C GLY A 361 -2.14 30.86 -15.17
N GLU A 362 -1.93 30.70 -13.85
CA GLU A 362 -2.30 31.73 -12.86
C GLU A 362 -1.15 32.66 -12.46
N LYS A 363 -1.49 33.92 -12.15
CA LYS A 363 -0.54 35.02 -11.85
C LYS A 363 0.34 34.70 -10.64
N PRO A 364 1.67 34.97 -10.66
CA PRO A 364 2.64 34.53 -9.66
C PRO A 364 2.17 34.71 -8.21
N ARG A 365 2.29 33.64 -7.42
CA ARG A 365 1.84 33.57 -6.03
C ARG A 365 2.50 34.66 -5.20
N ARG A 366 1.69 35.32 -4.40
CA ARG A 366 2.16 36.24 -3.37
C ARG A 366 2.88 35.42 -2.30
N GLU A 367 4.17 35.64 -2.15
CA GLU A 367 4.99 35.15 -1.03
C GLU A 367 4.26 35.36 0.29
N PHE A 368 4.00 34.28 1.04
CA PHE A 368 3.37 34.36 2.36
C PHE A 368 4.39 34.90 3.37
N VAL A 369 4.15 36.12 3.84
CA VAL A 369 4.98 36.79 4.84
C VAL A 369 4.24 36.68 6.17
N PRO A 370 4.67 35.85 7.13
CA PRO A 370 3.87 35.49 8.30
C PRO A 370 3.38 36.69 9.12
N GLU A 371 4.25 37.70 9.30
CA GLU A 371 3.99 38.94 10.03
C GLU A 371 2.99 39.89 9.34
N ARG A 372 2.72 39.69 8.04
CA ARG A 372 1.83 40.52 7.21
C ARG A 372 0.53 39.81 6.90
N ASP A 373 0.60 38.50 6.67
CA ASP A 373 -0.47 37.68 6.08
C ASP A 373 -1.18 36.80 7.13
N THR A 374 -0.62 36.69 8.34
CA THR A 374 -1.37 36.27 9.54
C THR A 374 -2.01 37.50 10.16
N ARG A 375 -3.35 37.56 10.20
CA ARG A 375 -4.11 38.68 10.77
C ARG A 375 -4.63 38.32 12.16
N PHE A 376 -4.45 39.23 13.12
CA PHE A 376 -4.91 39.05 14.50
C PHE A 376 -6.20 39.85 14.70
N LEU A 377 -7.34 39.18 14.55
CA LEU A 377 -8.66 39.79 14.57
C LEU A 377 -9.22 39.74 16.00
N LEU A 378 -9.20 40.87 16.69
CA LEU A 378 -9.71 41.00 18.05
C LEU A 378 -11.21 41.30 18.04
N TYR A 379 -11.97 40.42 18.69
CA TYR A 379 -13.35 40.63 19.07
C TYR A 379 -13.44 40.78 20.60
N THR A 380 -14.31 41.67 21.05
CA THR A 380 -14.72 41.86 22.45
C THR A 380 -16.22 42.07 22.52
N LEU A 381 -16.81 42.19 23.72
CA LEU A 381 -18.23 42.58 23.86
C LEU A 381 -18.55 43.97 23.27
N ASP A 382 -17.57 44.86 23.13
CA ASP A 382 -17.74 46.18 22.52
C ASP A 382 -17.74 46.13 20.98
N ASN A 383 -17.18 45.06 20.39
CA ASN A 383 -17.11 44.81 18.95
C ASN A 383 -17.34 43.31 18.61
N PRO A 384 -18.52 42.75 18.92
CA PRO A 384 -18.72 41.30 18.88
C PRO A 384 -18.83 40.75 17.45
N GLU A 385 -19.21 41.57 16.46
CA GLU A 385 -19.38 41.15 15.06
C GLU A 385 -18.24 41.57 14.13
N GLU A 386 -17.76 42.81 14.26
CA GLU A 386 -16.70 43.39 13.43
C GLU A 386 -15.37 43.47 14.21
N PRO A 387 -14.29 42.81 13.76
CA PRO A 387 -13.04 42.75 14.50
C PRO A 387 -12.21 44.03 14.38
N HIS A 388 -11.40 44.29 15.41
CA HIS A 388 -10.27 45.21 15.32
C HIS A 388 -9.00 44.43 14.94
N GLU A 389 -8.30 44.82 13.86
CA GLU A 389 -7.11 44.11 13.39
C GLU A 389 -5.83 44.63 14.08
N MET A 390 -5.23 43.78 14.90
CA MET A 390 -3.93 44.03 15.54
C MET A 390 -2.78 43.56 14.63
N ARG A 391 -1.61 44.23 14.71
CA ARG A 391 -0.42 43.91 13.91
C ARG A 391 0.85 43.86 14.75
N ASN A 392 1.69 42.86 14.49
CA ASN A 392 2.98 42.72 15.13
C ASN A 392 3.89 43.94 14.88
N GLY A 393 4.59 44.37 15.92
CA GLY A 393 5.49 45.53 15.87
C GLY A 393 4.79 46.90 15.76
N VAL A 394 3.47 46.97 15.59
CA VAL A 394 2.72 48.23 15.43
C VAL A 394 1.93 48.54 16.70
N LEU A 395 2.58 49.24 17.65
CA LEU A 395 2.03 49.51 18.98
C LEU A 395 0.66 50.17 18.95
N GLU A 396 0.48 51.12 18.03
CA GLU A 396 -0.75 51.87 17.85
C GLU A 396 -1.94 50.99 17.41
N SER A 397 -1.69 49.87 16.73
CA SER A 397 -2.75 48.92 16.36
C SER A 397 -3.38 48.23 17.57
N VAL A 398 -2.64 48.05 18.67
CA VAL A 398 -3.14 47.48 19.91
C VAL A 398 -3.63 48.58 20.86
N LEU A 399 -2.92 49.72 20.97
CA LEU A 399 -3.34 50.88 21.79
C LEU A 399 -4.71 51.45 21.38
N THR A 400 -5.09 51.35 20.11
CA THR A 400 -6.39 51.80 19.59
C THR A 400 -7.45 50.70 19.57
N SER A 401 -7.09 49.48 19.98
CA SER A 401 -8.00 48.34 20.03
C SER A 401 -8.79 48.31 21.35
N PRO A 402 -9.93 47.59 21.42
CA PRO A 402 -10.66 47.34 22.66
C PRO A 402 -10.00 46.29 23.58
N PHE A 403 -8.72 45.92 23.36
CA PHE A 403 -8.03 44.91 24.19
C PHE A 403 -7.96 45.33 25.65
N ASN A 404 -8.46 44.49 26.55
CA ASN A 404 -8.43 44.74 27.99
C ASN A 404 -7.70 43.58 28.71
N PRO A 405 -6.51 43.79 29.30
CA PRO A 405 -5.76 42.71 29.92
C PRO A 405 -6.39 42.10 31.18
N ASN A 406 -7.43 42.72 31.73
CA ASN A 406 -8.21 42.15 32.83
C ASN A 406 -9.26 41.12 32.35
N ASN A 407 -9.50 41.02 31.04
CA ASN A 407 -10.38 40.01 30.45
C ASN A 407 -9.56 38.76 30.09
N PRO A 408 -10.05 37.54 30.37
CA PRO A 408 -9.41 36.32 29.90
C PRO A 408 -9.28 36.31 28.38
N THR A 409 -8.13 35.84 27.88
CA THR A 409 -7.84 35.84 26.45
C THR A 409 -8.01 34.44 25.87
N ARG A 410 -8.67 34.36 24.71
CA ARG A 410 -8.95 33.14 23.97
C ARG A 410 -8.44 33.30 22.54
N VAL A 411 -7.50 32.46 22.14
CA VAL A 411 -6.93 32.47 20.78
C VAL A 411 -7.58 31.35 19.99
N ILE A 412 -8.23 31.69 18.87
CA ILE A 412 -8.95 30.72 18.03
C ILE A 412 -8.24 30.61 16.68
N VAL A 413 -7.87 29.39 16.29
CA VAL A 413 -7.09 29.12 15.07
C VAL A 413 -7.81 28.15 14.15
N HIS A 414 -8.04 28.59 12.91
CA HIS A 414 -8.76 27.82 11.91
C HIS A 414 -7.89 26.82 11.16
N GLY A 415 -8.55 25.86 10.50
CA GLY A 415 -7.93 24.81 9.69
C GLY A 415 -7.73 25.19 8.21
N TRP A 416 -7.59 24.15 7.39
CA TRP A 416 -7.37 24.23 5.95
C TRP A 416 -8.60 24.75 5.17
N LEU A 417 -8.36 25.54 4.12
CA LEU A 417 -9.33 26.38 3.39
C LEU A 417 -10.16 27.35 4.27
N GLY A 418 -9.72 27.59 5.50
CA GLY A 418 -10.40 28.42 6.48
C GLY A 418 -10.28 29.94 6.29
N SER A 419 -11.06 30.70 7.08
CA SER A 419 -11.00 32.17 7.14
C SER A 419 -11.80 32.73 8.33
N GLN A 420 -11.76 34.06 8.53
CA GLN A 420 -12.60 34.78 9.51
C GLN A 420 -14.11 34.41 9.53
N ASN A 421 -14.67 33.85 8.45
CA ASN A 421 -16.09 33.50 8.37
C ASN A 421 -16.39 32.04 8.75
N SER A 422 -15.37 31.24 9.07
CA SER A 422 -15.52 29.80 9.33
C SER A 422 -16.32 29.47 10.59
N GLU A 423 -16.85 28.25 10.64
CA GLU A 423 -17.73 27.81 11.73
C GLU A 423 -17.05 27.90 13.11
N ILE A 424 -15.75 27.60 13.22
CA ILE A 424 -15.02 27.71 14.49
C ILE A 424 -15.02 29.14 15.04
N ASN A 425 -14.80 30.17 14.20
CA ASN A 425 -14.79 31.55 14.66
C ASN A 425 -16.18 31.95 15.13
N ARG A 426 -17.15 31.86 14.21
CA ARG A 426 -18.49 32.38 14.41
C ARG A 426 -19.17 31.72 15.60
N LEU A 427 -19.07 30.40 15.73
CA LEU A 427 -19.72 29.69 16.84
C LEU A 427 -18.98 29.84 18.17
N THR A 428 -17.65 29.72 18.18
CA THR A 428 -16.89 29.80 19.45
C THR A 428 -16.95 31.22 20.03
N ARG A 429 -16.82 32.26 19.19
CA ARG A 429 -16.99 33.66 19.59
C ARG A 429 -18.37 33.90 20.21
N SER A 430 -19.43 33.45 19.55
CA SER A 430 -20.81 33.59 20.07
C SER A 430 -21.02 32.81 21.38
N ALA A 431 -20.41 31.63 21.53
CA ALA A 431 -20.46 30.86 22.77
C ALA A 431 -19.72 31.56 23.93
N LEU A 432 -18.52 32.10 23.68
CA LEU A 432 -17.72 32.82 24.67
C LEU A 432 -18.39 34.13 25.13
N PHE A 433 -18.94 34.92 24.20
CA PHE A 433 -19.67 36.14 24.57
C PHE A 433 -21.04 35.86 25.23
N PHE A 434 -21.57 34.65 25.10
CA PHE A 434 -22.72 34.20 25.88
C PHE A 434 -22.34 33.81 27.32
N THR A 435 -21.10 33.36 27.57
CA THR A 435 -20.64 32.96 28.91
C THR A 435 -19.95 34.07 29.71
N GLY A 436 -19.32 35.06 29.06
CA GLY A 436 -18.58 36.11 29.77
C GLY A 436 -17.94 37.18 28.88
N ASN A 437 -17.07 38.00 29.48
CA ASN A 437 -16.31 39.05 28.80
C ASN A 437 -14.89 38.54 28.51
N TYR A 438 -14.50 38.52 27.24
CA TYR A 438 -13.26 37.91 26.75
C TYR A 438 -12.56 38.81 25.74
N ASN A 439 -11.22 38.71 25.66
CA ASN A 439 -10.49 39.08 24.46
C ASN A 439 -10.45 37.85 23.55
N VAL A 440 -11.25 37.84 22.48
CA VAL A 440 -11.24 36.74 21.50
C VAL A 440 -10.35 37.15 20.33
N ILE A 441 -9.15 36.56 20.24
CA ILE A 441 -8.20 36.81 19.17
C ILE A 441 -8.34 35.67 18.15
N PHE A 442 -8.97 35.94 17.01
CA PHE A 442 -9.01 35.00 15.91
C PHE A 442 -7.77 35.17 15.01
N VAL A 443 -7.08 34.07 14.75
CA VAL A 443 -5.88 34.01 13.90
C VAL A 443 -6.32 33.69 12.47
N ASP A 444 -6.56 34.72 11.67
CA ASP A 444 -6.94 34.60 10.25
C ASP A 444 -5.67 34.50 9.39
N TRP A 445 -5.30 33.26 9.06
CA TRP A 445 -4.17 32.92 8.18
C TRP A 445 -4.62 32.42 6.79
N ASN A 446 -5.88 32.72 6.45
CA ASN A 446 -6.56 32.54 5.16
C ASN A 446 -5.65 32.64 3.92
N VAL A 447 -4.74 33.62 3.85
CA VAL A 447 -3.80 33.80 2.74
C VAL A 447 -2.94 32.54 2.49
N GLY A 448 -2.54 31.84 3.56
CA GLY A 448 -1.82 30.56 3.50
C GLY A 448 -2.73 29.33 3.60
N ALA A 449 -3.91 29.46 4.22
CA ALA A 449 -4.83 28.34 4.42
C ALA A 449 -5.70 28.02 3.20
N ARG A 450 -6.01 28.99 2.34
CA ARG A 450 -6.87 28.83 1.15
C ARG A 450 -6.18 28.24 -0.07
N ASP A 451 -4.96 27.73 0.10
CA ASP A 451 -4.31 26.98 -0.95
C ASP A 451 -5.05 25.65 -1.16
N GLU A 452 -5.61 25.41 -2.35
CA GLU A 452 -6.24 24.12 -2.69
C GLU A 452 -5.23 22.95 -2.65
N PHE A 453 -3.95 23.25 -2.53
CA PHE A 453 -2.86 22.32 -2.29
C PHE A 453 -2.50 22.25 -0.79
N TYR A 454 -3.12 21.32 -0.07
CA TYR A 454 -2.98 21.12 1.39
C TYR A 454 -1.55 21.19 1.95
N PRO A 455 -0.51 20.59 1.32
CA PRO A 455 0.86 20.66 1.84
C PRO A 455 1.38 22.08 2.04
N ASN A 456 0.98 23.03 1.21
CA ASN A 456 1.48 24.41 1.30
C ASN A 456 0.90 25.08 2.56
N SER A 457 -0.38 24.86 2.82
CA SER A 457 -1.01 25.26 4.08
C SER A 457 -0.41 24.53 5.29
N ARG A 458 -0.03 23.25 5.14
CA ARG A 458 0.68 22.49 6.18
C ARG A 458 2.09 23.04 6.45
N GLU A 459 2.82 23.44 5.42
CA GLU A 459 4.17 24.01 5.50
C GLU A 459 4.19 25.30 6.33
N LEU A 460 3.14 26.11 6.19
CA LEU A 460 2.97 27.39 6.87
C LEU A 460 2.59 27.26 8.36
N VAL A 461 2.23 26.06 8.86
CA VAL A 461 1.79 25.85 10.25
C VAL A 461 2.79 26.41 11.27
N TYR A 462 4.08 26.13 11.09
CA TYR A 462 5.15 26.61 11.98
C TYR A 462 5.33 28.15 11.89
N ALA A 463 5.11 28.72 10.71
CA ALA A 463 5.30 30.13 10.43
C ALA A 463 4.14 31.00 10.97
N VAL A 464 2.89 30.53 10.83
CA VAL A 464 1.71 31.14 11.46
C VAL A 464 1.83 31.08 12.98
N ALA A 465 2.32 29.97 13.53
CA ALA A 465 2.59 29.83 14.95
C ALA A 465 3.66 30.81 15.45
N ALA A 466 4.73 31.02 14.67
CA ALA A 466 5.77 32.00 14.99
C ALA A 466 5.21 33.44 15.05
N ALA A 467 4.46 33.86 14.02
CA ALA A 467 3.82 35.18 13.98
C ALA A 467 2.81 35.37 15.13
N THR A 468 2.04 34.33 15.45
CA THR A 468 1.10 34.38 16.59
C THR A 468 1.83 34.47 17.93
N SER A 469 2.95 33.76 18.07
CA SER A 469 3.80 33.82 19.27
C SER A 469 4.44 35.19 19.44
N ASN A 470 4.85 35.84 18.34
CA ASN A 470 5.31 37.23 18.34
C ASN A 470 4.22 38.19 18.83
N MET A 471 2.95 37.97 18.47
CA MET A 471 1.82 38.76 18.99
C MET A 471 1.60 38.53 20.49
N LEU A 472 1.66 37.28 20.95
CA LEU A 472 1.52 36.96 22.38
C LEU A 472 2.67 37.52 23.23
N ASP A 473 3.90 37.52 22.71
CA ASP A 473 5.05 38.19 23.33
C ASP A 473 4.89 39.71 23.35
N TYR A 474 4.31 40.29 22.30
CA TYR A 474 4.03 41.71 22.20
C TYR A 474 2.99 42.16 23.22
N LEU A 475 1.86 41.44 23.31
CA LEU A 475 0.81 41.65 24.30
C LEU A 475 1.33 41.41 25.73
N GLY A 476 2.14 40.38 25.96
CA GLY A 476 2.74 40.11 27.28
C GLY A 476 3.72 41.20 27.72
N ARG A 477 4.49 41.77 26.79
CA ARG A 477 5.51 42.80 27.08
C ARG A 477 4.94 44.20 27.29
N TYR A 478 3.92 44.59 26.53
CA TYR A 478 3.42 45.98 26.48
C TYR A 478 2.01 46.16 27.03
N PHE A 479 1.24 45.07 27.17
CA PHE A 479 -0.16 45.10 27.58
C PHE A 479 -0.45 44.09 28.70
N GLU A 480 0.57 43.61 29.42
CA GLU A 480 0.42 42.77 30.63
C GLU A 480 -0.41 41.47 30.43
N LEU A 481 -0.44 40.91 29.22
CA LEU A 481 -1.12 39.63 28.95
C LEU A 481 -0.54 38.49 29.81
N ASN A 482 -1.38 37.89 30.66
CA ASN A 482 -1.04 36.71 31.44
C ASN A 482 -1.12 35.43 30.58
N LYS A 483 0.05 34.87 30.22
CA LYS A 483 0.16 33.66 29.39
C LYS A 483 -0.35 32.38 30.09
N HIS A 484 -0.36 32.34 31.42
CA HIS A 484 -0.85 31.18 32.18
C HIS A 484 -2.39 31.08 32.19
N GLU A 485 -3.12 32.15 31.87
CA GLU A 485 -4.59 32.16 31.74
C GLU A 485 -5.07 32.12 30.28
N LEU A 486 -4.11 31.99 29.35
CA LEU A 486 -4.35 31.90 27.92
C LEU A 486 -4.83 30.51 27.53
N VAL A 487 -5.94 30.45 26.80
CA VAL A 487 -6.41 29.22 26.13
C VAL A 487 -6.28 29.41 24.62
N VAL A 488 -5.62 28.46 23.95
CA VAL A 488 -5.48 28.42 22.49
C VAL A 488 -6.27 27.23 21.95
N VAL A 489 -7.25 27.48 21.10
CA VAL A 489 -8.12 26.47 20.49
C VAL A 489 -7.82 26.39 19.00
N GLY A 490 -7.52 25.19 18.49
CA GLY A 490 -7.22 24.98 17.08
C GLY A 490 -7.94 23.78 16.50
N HIS A 491 -8.47 23.88 15.28
CA HIS A 491 -9.11 22.77 14.57
C HIS A 491 -8.32 22.34 13.34
N SER A 492 -8.26 21.03 13.05
CA SER A 492 -7.57 20.49 11.87
C SER A 492 -6.08 20.94 11.84
N LEU A 493 -5.58 21.53 10.75
CA LEU A 493 -4.25 22.18 10.71
C LEU A 493 -4.06 23.22 11.83
N GLY A 494 -5.11 23.93 12.22
CA GLY A 494 -5.09 24.92 13.30
C GLY A 494 -4.75 24.33 14.66
N ALA A 495 -5.02 23.03 14.90
CA ALA A 495 -4.58 22.34 16.13
C ALA A 495 -3.05 22.21 16.18
N HIS A 496 -2.40 21.98 15.04
CA HIS A 496 -0.94 21.96 14.96
C HIS A 496 -0.35 23.36 15.03
N VAL A 497 -1.03 24.39 14.49
CA VAL A 497 -0.64 25.78 14.75
C VAL A 497 -0.69 26.07 16.26
N ALA A 498 -1.76 25.68 16.96
CA ALA A 498 -1.89 25.85 18.40
C ALA A 498 -0.75 25.18 19.19
N GLY A 499 -0.42 23.91 18.88
CA GLY A 499 0.73 23.21 19.47
C GLY A 499 2.06 23.93 19.22
N ASN A 500 2.32 24.41 18.00
CA ASN A 500 3.55 25.15 17.72
C ASN A 500 3.59 26.54 18.38
N ILE A 501 2.45 27.21 18.61
CA ILE A 501 2.40 28.43 19.43
C ILE A 501 2.89 28.09 20.85
N GLY A 502 2.42 26.96 21.40
CA GLY A 502 2.92 26.37 22.63
C GLY A 502 4.44 26.20 22.68
N LYS A 503 5.02 25.54 21.67
CA LYS A 503 6.49 25.32 21.57
C LYS A 503 7.29 26.60 21.46
N TRP A 504 6.85 27.55 20.63
CA TRP A 504 7.47 28.87 20.52
C TRP A 504 7.40 29.66 21.84
N GLN A 505 6.37 29.41 22.64
CA GLN A 505 6.20 29.93 24.00
C GLN A 505 6.89 29.05 25.08
N ASN A 506 7.74 28.09 24.70
CA ASN A 506 8.41 27.14 25.58
C ASN A 506 7.46 26.40 26.56
N GLY A 507 6.24 26.08 26.12
CA GLY A 507 5.23 25.40 26.94
C GLY A 507 4.54 26.28 27.99
N GLN A 508 4.80 27.59 28.04
CA GLN A 508 4.33 28.49 29.11
C GLN A 508 2.87 28.95 28.99
N ILE A 509 2.10 28.36 28.06
CA ILE A 509 0.68 28.65 27.84
C ILE A 509 -0.15 27.84 28.84
N GLY A 510 -1.22 28.43 29.38
CA GLY A 510 -2.15 27.75 30.27
C GLY A 510 -2.77 26.48 29.66
N THR A 511 -3.51 26.63 28.57
CA THR A 511 -4.21 25.49 27.94
C THR A 511 -4.16 25.54 26.42
N ILE A 512 -3.96 24.38 25.79
CA ILE A 512 -4.20 24.18 24.36
C ILE A 512 -5.33 23.16 24.18
N ILE A 513 -6.29 23.44 23.29
CA ILE A 513 -7.37 22.53 22.92
C ILE A 513 -7.29 22.21 21.42
N GLY A 514 -6.92 20.98 21.10
CA GLY A 514 -6.84 20.44 19.74
C GLY A 514 -8.13 19.76 19.32
N LEU A 515 -8.87 20.39 18.41
CA LEU A 515 -10.12 19.87 17.85
C LEU A 515 -9.80 19.05 16.59
N ASP A 516 -9.93 17.73 16.71
CA ASP A 516 -9.63 16.73 15.67
C ASP A 516 -8.35 17.05 14.84
N PRO A 517 -7.15 17.04 15.46
CA PRO A 517 -5.90 17.45 14.81
C PRO A 517 -5.62 16.63 13.55
N ALA A 518 -5.17 17.28 12.47
CA ALA A 518 -5.12 16.66 11.15
C ALA A 518 -4.01 15.60 10.99
N LEU A 519 -4.37 14.40 10.56
CA LEU A 519 -3.45 13.27 10.38
C LEU A 519 -2.47 13.42 9.19
N PRO A 520 -2.89 13.91 7.99
CA PRO A 520 -2.00 14.03 6.85
C PRO A 520 -0.76 14.90 7.14
N PHE A 521 0.43 14.35 6.88
CA PHE A 521 1.78 14.90 7.14
C PHE A 521 2.26 15.01 8.59
N PHE A 522 1.40 14.79 9.58
CA PHE A 522 1.81 14.89 10.97
C PHE A 522 2.05 13.51 11.62
N ALA A 523 1.62 12.43 10.97
CA ALA A 523 1.79 11.05 11.43
C ALA A 523 3.26 10.68 11.74
N GLY A 524 3.46 9.82 12.74
CA GLY A 524 4.80 9.56 13.29
C GLY A 524 5.32 10.75 14.10
N ASN A 525 6.64 10.90 14.20
CA ASN A 525 7.29 11.90 15.06
C ASN A 525 7.50 13.26 14.35
N ALA A 526 6.51 13.76 13.61
CA ALA A 526 6.60 15.08 12.97
C ALA A 526 6.85 16.17 14.05
N PRO A 527 7.93 16.98 13.95
CA PRO A 527 8.32 17.91 15.02
C PRO A 527 7.32 19.06 15.18
N ASP A 528 6.53 19.33 14.15
CA ASP A 528 5.50 20.35 14.04
C ASP A 528 4.09 19.85 14.41
N ARG A 529 3.90 18.59 14.84
CA ARG A 529 2.60 18.12 15.36
C ARG A 529 2.30 18.64 16.77
N ILE A 530 1.04 18.68 17.18
CA ILE A 530 0.65 19.02 18.57
C ILE A 530 1.04 17.89 19.52
N MET A 531 1.54 18.22 20.71
CA MET A 531 1.96 17.27 21.75
C MET A 531 1.62 17.78 23.15
N ALA A 532 1.44 16.86 24.12
CA ALA A 532 1.22 17.17 25.54
C ALA A 532 2.20 18.20 26.14
N SER A 533 3.45 18.20 25.67
CA SER A 533 4.50 19.14 26.11
C SER A 533 4.28 20.61 25.70
N ASP A 534 3.28 20.91 24.86
CA ASP A 534 3.15 22.21 24.22
C ASP A 534 2.48 23.27 25.13
N ALA A 535 1.87 22.89 26.25
CA ALA A 535 1.29 23.79 27.26
C ALA A 535 1.39 23.20 28.67
N HIS A 536 0.86 23.91 29.69
CA HIS A 536 0.65 23.33 31.03
C HIS A 536 -0.42 22.22 31.03
N TYR A 537 -1.39 22.29 30.11
CA TYR A 537 -2.38 21.24 29.86
C TYR A 537 -2.83 21.27 28.39
N VAL A 538 -2.74 20.12 27.72
CA VAL A 538 -3.17 19.94 26.32
C VAL A 538 -4.33 18.95 26.25
N GLU A 539 -5.47 19.41 25.75
CA GLU A 539 -6.66 18.59 25.57
C GLU A 539 -6.93 18.32 24.09
N ILE A 540 -7.20 17.07 23.72
CA ILE A 540 -7.52 16.68 22.35
C ILE A 540 -8.93 16.11 22.29
N ILE A 541 -9.72 16.56 21.31
CA ILE A 541 -11.05 16.03 21.02
C ILE A 541 -11.00 15.32 19.67
N HIS A 542 -10.89 13.99 19.70
CA HIS A 542 -10.87 13.15 18.51
C HIS A 542 -12.30 12.88 18.04
N THR A 543 -12.64 13.24 16.80
CA THR A 543 -13.94 12.91 16.21
C THR A 543 -13.85 12.11 14.92
N ASN A 544 -12.74 12.18 14.18
CA ASN A 544 -12.50 11.41 12.95
C ASN A 544 -11.10 10.76 12.89
N GLY A 545 -10.69 10.14 14.00
CA GLY A 545 -9.40 9.49 14.16
C GLY A 545 -9.13 8.35 13.19
N GLY A 546 -8.02 8.46 12.45
CA GLY A 546 -7.55 7.44 11.50
C GLY A 546 -8.08 7.59 10.07
N VAL A 547 -8.79 8.69 9.77
CA VAL A 547 -9.15 9.07 8.39
C VAL A 547 -8.62 10.48 8.10
N LEU A 548 -9.22 11.52 8.71
CA LEU A 548 -8.76 12.91 8.61
C LEU A 548 -8.07 13.38 9.89
N GLY A 549 -8.57 12.97 11.05
CA GLY A 549 -8.02 13.30 12.36
C GLY A 549 -7.01 12.25 12.87
N PHE A 550 -6.18 12.63 13.84
CA PHE A 550 -5.37 11.68 14.60
C PHE A 550 -6.25 10.69 15.38
N MET A 551 -5.81 9.43 15.44
CA MET A 551 -6.38 8.45 16.36
C MET A 551 -5.54 8.32 17.64
N ASP A 552 -4.21 8.32 17.52
CA ASP A 552 -3.32 8.12 18.67
C ASP A 552 -3.47 9.25 19.71
N PRO A 553 -3.35 8.94 21.01
CA PRO A 553 -3.38 9.95 22.07
C PRO A 553 -2.13 10.83 21.99
N ILE A 554 -2.32 12.15 21.97
CA ILE A 554 -1.26 13.15 21.77
C ILE A 554 -1.34 14.34 22.74
N GLY A 555 -2.36 14.41 23.60
CA GLY A 555 -2.49 15.41 24.67
C GLY A 555 -2.11 14.90 26.06
N ASP A 556 -2.35 15.75 27.06
CA ASP A 556 -2.46 15.33 28.46
C ASP A 556 -3.81 14.65 28.72
N ALA A 557 -4.86 15.07 28.01
CA ALA A 557 -6.17 14.42 28.02
C ALA A 557 -6.72 14.26 26.60
N ASP A 558 -6.98 13.01 26.19
CA ASP A 558 -7.50 12.67 24.86
C ASP A 558 -8.93 12.14 24.98
N PHE A 559 -9.89 12.93 24.52
CA PHE A 559 -11.31 12.61 24.53
C PHE A 559 -11.75 11.99 23.20
N TYR A 560 -12.44 10.86 23.29
CA TYR A 560 -12.93 10.06 22.16
C TYR A 560 -14.46 9.95 22.19
N PRO A 561 -15.20 11.04 21.92
CA PRO A 561 -16.65 10.97 21.74
C PRO A 561 -17.02 9.93 20.67
N ASN A 562 -17.84 8.95 21.06
CA ASN A 562 -18.26 7.83 20.22
C ASN A 562 -17.06 7.04 19.64
N PHE A 563 -16.04 6.81 20.48
CA PHE A 563 -14.74 6.22 20.13
C PHE A 563 -13.91 7.04 19.13
N GLY A 564 -14.29 8.30 18.89
CA GLY A 564 -13.52 9.28 18.14
C GLY A 564 -13.34 8.97 16.66
N ARG A 565 -14.23 8.20 16.02
CA ARG A 565 -14.15 7.83 14.59
C ARG A 565 -15.35 8.25 13.75
N ILE A 566 -16.53 7.78 14.15
CA ILE A 566 -17.79 7.98 13.44
C ILE A 566 -18.75 8.61 14.44
N GLN A 567 -19.25 9.79 14.10
CA GLN A 567 -20.11 10.56 15.00
C GLN A 567 -21.60 10.30 14.67
N PRO A 568 -22.46 10.08 15.68
CA PRO A 568 -23.90 9.98 15.48
C PRO A 568 -24.45 11.15 14.66
N GLY A 569 -25.36 10.84 13.74
CA GLY A 569 -25.94 11.83 12.81
C GLY A 569 -25.08 12.17 11.58
N CYS A 570 -23.92 11.54 11.36
CA CYS A 570 -23.12 11.71 10.14
C CYS A 570 -23.39 10.71 9.01
N GLY A 571 -24.27 9.73 9.22
CA GLY A 571 -24.65 8.76 8.18
C GLY A 571 -23.51 7.81 7.80
N ALA A 572 -23.28 7.61 6.50
CA ALA A 572 -22.26 6.69 6.00
C ALA A 572 -20.83 7.25 5.99
N ASP A 573 -20.67 8.58 6.13
CA ASP A 573 -19.44 9.38 6.25
C ASP A 573 -18.12 8.76 5.77
N VAL A 574 -18.08 8.27 4.53
CA VAL A 574 -16.96 7.48 3.98
C VAL A 574 -15.66 8.29 3.90
N GLY A 575 -15.78 9.62 3.76
CA GLY A 575 -14.65 10.55 3.80
C GLY A 575 -14.31 11.08 5.20
N GLY A 576 -15.13 10.80 6.22
CA GLY A 576 -14.93 11.26 7.60
C GLY A 576 -15.22 12.75 7.86
N SER A 577 -15.79 13.45 6.88
CA SER A 577 -15.78 14.91 6.84
C SER A 577 -16.85 15.54 7.75
N CYS A 578 -17.99 14.88 7.92
CA CYS A 578 -19.00 15.28 8.91
C CYS A 578 -18.48 15.05 10.34
N ALA A 579 -17.80 13.93 10.56
CA ALA A 579 -17.14 13.61 11.82
C ALA A 579 -16.01 14.61 12.14
N HIS A 580 -15.20 15.03 11.15
CA HIS A 580 -14.11 16.01 11.33
C HIS A 580 -14.63 17.38 11.79
N ALA A 581 -15.72 17.88 11.18
CA ALA A 581 -16.36 19.13 11.58
C ALA A 581 -17.09 19.05 12.95
N ARG A 582 -17.32 17.84 13.49
CA ARG A 582 -18.09 17.66 14.73
C ARG A 582 -17.34 18.11 15.98
N ALA A 583 -16.00 18.04 16.01
CA ALA A 583 -15.20 18.50 17.16
C ALA A 583 -15.46 19.98 17.50
N VAL A 584 -15.57 20.86 16.49
CA VAL A 584 -15.96 22.27 16.67
C VAL A 584 -17.32 22.39 17.35
N ARG A 585 -18.31 21.63 16.89
CA ARG A 585 -19.68 21.70 17.41
C ARG A 585 -19.79 21.17 18.85
N PHE A 586 -19.07 20.10 19.18
CA PHE A 586 -18.99 19.62 20.56
C PHE A 586 -18.28 20.62 21.48
N TYR A 587 -17.19 21.24 21.03
CA TYR A 587 -16.49 22.27 21.81
C TYR A 587 -17.37 23.51 22.07
N VAL A 588 -18.02 24.04 21.02
CA VAL A 588 -18.99 25.15 21.14
C VAL A 588 -20.09 24.84 22.13
N GLU A 589 -20.69 23.64 22.07
CA GLU A 589 -21.70 23.24 23.03
C GLU A 589 -21.13 23.06 24.44
N SER A 590 -19.90 22.56 24.58
CA SER A 590 -19.26 22.39 25.90
C SER A 590 -19.06 23.72 26.63
N VAL A 591 -18.83 24.82 25.89
CA VAL A 591 -18.73 26.18 26.44
C VAL A 591 -20.08 26.63 27.04
N VAL A 592 -21.19 26.44 26.31
CA VAL A 592 -22.52 26.93 26.77
C VAL A 592 -23.33 25.94 27.62
N SER A 593 -22.99 24.64 27.62
CA SER A 593 -23.80 23.59 28.24
C SER A 593 -23.55 23.47 29.75
N ARG A 594 -24.63 23.64 30.53
CA ARG A 594 -24.65 23.42 31.98
C ARG A 594 -24.51 21.95 32.38
N HIS A 595 -24.87 21.02 31.49
CA HIS A 595 -24.68 19.58 31.70
C HIS A 595 -23.28 19.13 31.27
N GLY A 596 -22.74 19.76 30.21
CA GLY A 596 -21.42 19.48 29.66
C GLY A 596 -21.29 18.08 29.04
N PHE A 597 -20.11 17.81 28.52
CA PHE A 597 -19.72 16.52 28.00
C PHE A 597 -18.82 15.85 29.03
N VAL A 598 -19.29 14.86 29.77
CA VAL A 598 -18.46 14.21 30.81
C VAL A 598 -17.88 12.90 30.27
N GLY A 599 -16.56 12.89 30.10
CA GLY A 599 -15.78 11.73 29.73
C GLY A 599 -15.44 10.86 30.93
N ARG A 600 -15.54 9.54 30.75
CA ARG A 600 -15.13 8.51 31.71
C ARG A 600 -13.74 8.03 31.29
N GLN A 601 -12.78 8.03 32.22
CA GLN A 601 -11.41 7.66 31.92
C GLN A 601 -11.31 6.15 31.67
N CYS A 602 -10.74 5.77 30.54
CA CYS A 602 -10.51 4.38 30.14
C CYS A 602 -9.07 3.96 30.47
N GLU A 603 -8.87 2.71 30.90
CA GLU A 603 -7.55 2.18 31.26
C GLU A 603 -6.49 2.25 30.14
N SER A 604 -6.89 2.22 28.86
CA SER A 604 -5.96 2.23 27.74
C SER A 604 -6.57 2.70 26.42
N PHE A 605 -5.71 3.17 25.52
CA PHE A 605 -6.06 3.47 24.13
C PHE A 605 -6.49 2.23 23.35
N GLN A 606 -5.96 1.05 23.69
CA GLN A 606 -6.37 -0.19 23.03
C GLN A 606 -7.86 -0.50 23.29
N ASN A 607 -8.39 -0.15 24.47
CA ASN A 607 -9.82 -0.27 24.73
C ASN A 607 -10.64 0.59 23.72
N ILE A 608 -10.25 1.86 23.52
CA ILE A 608 -10.89 2.74 22.52
C ILE A 608 -10.81 2.14 21.11
N ARG A 609 -9.65 1.62 20.71
CA ARG A 609 -9.46 0.95 19.40
C ARG A 609 -10.34 -0.30 19.23
N ASP A 610 -10.60 -1.02 20.31
CA ASP A 610 -11.48 -2.19 20.37
C ASP A 610 -12.98 -1.81 20.43
N GLY A 611 -13.32 -0.52 20.49
CA GLY A 611 -14.71 -0.05 20.66
C GLY A 611 -15.26 -0.29 22.07
N ARG A 612 -14.41 -0.19 23.10
CA ARG A 612 -14.74 -0.46 24.51
C ARG A 612 -14.12 0.60 25.43
N CYS A 613 -14.63 0.72 26.65
CA CYS A 613 -13.97 1.49 27.72
C CYS A 613 -14.06 0.68 29.01
N VAL A 614 -12.92 0.26 29.54
CA VAL A 614 -12.82 -0.24 30.92
C VAL A 614 -12.54 0.97 31.78
N GLU A 615 -13.50 1.35 32.63
CA GLU A 615 -13.48 2.60 33.37
C GLU A 615 -12.62 2.51 34.63
N THR A 616 -11.80 3.54 34.88
CA THR A 616 -11.00 3.66 36.13
C THR A 616 -11.79 4.26 37.30
N GLY A 617 -13.00 4.75 37.05
CA GLY A 617 -13.79 5.55 37.99
C GLY A 617 -13.44 7.05 38.03
N VAL A 618 -12.45 7.50 37.24
CA VAL A 618 -12.12 8.91 37.07
C VAL A 618 -12.95 9.53 35.94
N THR A 619 -13.41 10.76 36.11
CA THR A 619 -14.17 11.51 35.10
C THR A 619 -13.57 12.89 34.87
N SER A 620 -13.59 13.36 33.62
CA SER A 620 -13.22 14.74 33.25
C SER A 620 -14.24 15.33 32.29
N ARG A 621 -14.38 16.66 32.24
CA ARG A 621 -15.30 17.34 31.32
C ARG A 621 -14.56 17.61 30.01
N MET A 622 -15.11 17.18 28.87
CA MET A 622 -14.56 17.51 27.56
C MET A 622 -14.88 18.97 27.23
N GLY A 623 -13.84 19.77 27.01
CA GLY A 623 -13.90 21.19 26.71
C GLY A 623 -14.56 22.04 27.80
N GLY A 624 -15.08 23.18 27.35
CA GLY A 624 -15.85 24.12 28.15
C GLY A 624 -15.08 25.32 28.64
N GLU A 625 -15.78 26.16 29.40
CA GLU A 625 -15.29 27.44 29.92
C GLU A 625 -15.73 27.59 31.39
N PRO A 626 -14.81 27.86 32.35
CA PRO A 626 -13.35 27.81 32.17
C PRO A 626 -12.89 26.43 31.69
N ALA A 627 -11.80 26.42 30.93
CA ALA A 627 -11.17 25.18 30.47
C ALA A 627 -10.58 24.39 31.64
N ASN A 628 -10.35 23.09 31.43
CA ASN A 628 -9.60 22.27 32.36
C ASN A 628 -8.15 22.81 32.49
N ALA A 629 -7.70 22.97 33.74
CA ALA A 629 -6.36 23.45 34.09
C ALA A 629 -5.92 22.86 35.43
N ASP A 630 -4.63 23.00 35.77
CA ASP A 630 -4.00 22.78 37.08
C ASP A 630 -4.68 21.74 38.00
N GLY A 631 -4.41 20.46 37.73
CA GLY A 631 -4.96 19.32 38.49
C GLY A 631 -6.14 18.61 37.81
N ALA A 632 -6.48 19.00 36.58
CA ALA A 632 -7.37 18.25 35.71
C ALA A 632 -6.86 16.79 35.51
N PRO A 633 -7.76 15.78 35.49
CA PRO A 633 -7.36 14.40 35.24
C PRO A 633 -6.78 14.20 33.83
N THR A 634 -5.59 13.61 33.74
CA THR A 634 -4.93 13.25 32.48
C THR A 634 -5.32 11.86 32.00
N GLY A 635 -5.02 11.52 30.74
CA GLY A 635 -5.26 10.21 30.13
C GLY A 635 -6.41 10.20 29.12
N ILE A 636 -7.01 9.04 28.93
CA ILE A 636 -7.89 8.75 27.80
C ILE A 636 -9.34 8.70 28.27
N PHE A 637 -10.23 9.46 27.64
CA PHE A 637 -11.62 9.62 28.08
C PHE A 637 -12.61 9.23 26.99
N PHE A 638 -13.61 8.43 27.35
CA PHE A 638 -14.72 8.05 26.47
C PHE A 638 -16.03 8.68 26.92
N LEU A 639 -16.85 9.08 25.95
CA LEU A 639 -18.20 9.57 26.14
C LEU A 639 -19.05 9.27 24.90
N GLU A 640 -20.36 9.30 25.08
CA GLU A 640 -21.34 9.18 24.00
C GLU A 640 -22.03 10.53 23.79
N THR A 641 -22.48 10.79 22.56
CA THR A 641 -23.18 12.03 22.22
C THR A 641 -24.44 11.75 21.41
N ALA A 642 -25.43 12.65 21.46
CA ALA A 642 -26.61 12.54 20.61
C ALA A 642 -26.25 12.76 19.13
N SER A 643 -27.17 12.42 18.23
CA SER A 643 -27.03 12.60 16.78
C SER A 643 -27.33 14.02 16.27
N SER A 644 -27.89 14.88 17.12
CA SER A 644 -28.23 16.27 16.83
C SER A 644 -28.06 17.14 18.08
N PHE A 645 -27.98 18.46 17.89
CA PHE A 645 -27.84 19.42 18.99
C PHE A 645 -29.13 19.49 19.84
N PRO A 646 -29.06 19.53 21.18
CA PRO A 646 -27.85 19.41 22.00
C PRO A 646 -27.26 17.99 21.99
N PHE A 647 -25.97 17.90 21.69
CA PHE A 647 -25.22 16.65 21.59
C PHE A 647 -24.84 16.08 22.98
N ALA A 648 -24.80 16.90 24.02
CA ALA A 648 -24.48 16.49 25.39
C ALA A 648 -25.67 15.75 26.04
N ILE A 649 -25.47 14.48 26.42
CA ILE A 649 -26.51 13.62 27.02
C ILE A 649 -26.56 13.74 28.56
N GLY A 650 -25.44 14.12 29.21
CA GLY A 650 -25.32 14.22 30.67
C GLY A 650 -25.05 12.87 31.37
N PHE A 651 -24.77 12.91 32.66
CA PHE A 651 -24.58 11.70 33.48
C PHE A 651 -25.95 11.07 33.75
N GLY A 652 -26.15 9.82 33.31
CA GLY A 652 -27.46 9.18 33.33
C GLY A 652 -27.88 8.60 34.68
N GLU A 653 -29.17 8.68 34.98
CA GLU A 653 -29.88 7.71 35.82
C GLU A 653 -31.17 7.26 35.11
N GLU A 654 -31.56 6.01 35.33
CA GLU A 654 -32.80 5.43 34.80
C GLU A 654 -34.03 6.08 35.44
N HIS A 655 -34.79 6.92 34.73
CA HIS A 655 -36.25 6.99 34.85
C HIS A 655 -36.90 7.81 33.73
N ILE A 656 -37.88 7.23 33.04
CA ILE A 656 -38.88 7.98 32.26
C ILE A 656 -39.94 8.48 33.24
N PRO A 657 -40.26 9.78 33.21
CA PRO A 657 -41.69 10.13 33.16
C PRO A 657 -41.99 11.23 32.12
N GLU A 658 -42.92 10.93 31.21
CA GLU A 658 -43.89 11.95 30.80
C GLU A 658 -44.69 12.41 32.05
N PRO A 659 -45.29 13.63 32.10
CA PRO A 659 -45.48 14.58 30.98
C PRO A 659 -45.16 16.05 31.31
N TYR A 660 -44.55 16.80 30.39
CA TYR A 660 -44.67 18.28 30.38
C TYR A 660 -44.95 18.84 28.98
N LYS A 661 -46.23 18.84 28.61
CA LYS A 661 -46.79 19.74 27.60
C LYS A 661 -47.05 21.12 28.23
N ARG A 662 -46.58 22.18 27.56
CA ARG A 662 -46.97 23.61 27.69
C ARG A 662 -46.79 24.27 29.07
N VAL A 663 -45.96 25.31 29.13
CA VAL A 663 -46.26 26.76 29.23
C VAL A 663 -44.90 27.45 29.06
N GLY A 664 -44.70 28.54 28.33
CA GLY A 664 -45.56 29.36 27.47
C GLY A 664 -44.66 30.35 26.71
N GLU A 665 -45.18 31.02 25.69
CA GLU A 665 -44.42 32.05 24.96
C GLU A 665 -44.24 33.31 25.82
N GLU A 666 -43.01 33.84 25.94
CA GLU A 666 -42.79 35.29 25.87
C GLU A 666 -41.31 35.66 25.58
N GLN A 667 -41.15 36.47 24.53
CA GLN A 667 -39.99 37.32 24.20
C GLN A 667 -38.59 36.69 24.02
N ILE A 668 -38.33 36.24 22.79
CA ILE A 668 -36.99 36.32 22.16
C ILE A 668 -37.09 37.34 21.03
N PRO A 669 -36.27 38.41 21.00
CA PRO A 669 -36.17 39.30 19.85
C PRO A 669 -35.54 38.58 18.64
N GLU A 670 -36.21 38.64 17.49
CA GLU A 670 -35.68 38.20 16.19
C GLU A 670 -34.56 39.15 15.71
N PRO A 671 -33.51 38.64 15.01
CA PRO A 671 -33.69 37.82 13.82
C PRO A 671 -32.89 36.50 13.81
N TYR A 672 -33.58 35.34 13.74
CA TYR A 672 -33.23 34.13 12.95
C TYR A 672 -34.28 32.99 13.11
N LYS A 673 -35.54 33.21 12.70
CA LYS A 673 -36.52 32.13 12.52
C LYS A 673 -36.47 31.53 11.11
N ARG A 674 -36.26 30.21 11.08
CA ARG A 674 -36.37 29.35 9.88
C ARG A 674 -37.78 29.42 9.31
N VAL A 675 -37.88 29.37 7.98
CA VAL A 675 -39.07 28.83 7.30
C VAL A 675 -38.72 27.41 6.85
N GLY A 676 -39.47 26.43 7.34
CA GLY A 676 -39.41 25.05 6.87
C GLY A 676 -40.82 24.49 6.85
N GLU A 677 -41.10 23.71 5.80
CA GLU A 677 -42.13 22.66 5.69
C GLU A 677 -43.60 22.99 6.02
N GLU A 678 -44.49 22.66 5.08
CA GLU A 678 -45.75 22.02 5.44
C GLU A 678 -46.14 20.95 4.40
N GLN A 679 -47.14 20.13 4.73
CA GLN A 679 -47.22 18.72 4.34
C GLN A 679 -48.08 18.40 3.09
N ILE A 680 -47.94 17.15 2.63
CA ILE A 680 -48.70 16.47 1.56
C ILE A 680 -50.21 16.49 1.86
N PRO A 681 -51.07 16.72 0.85
CA PRO A 681 -52.00 15.66 0.44
C PRO A 681 -52.22 15.53 -1.09
N GLU A 682 -52.41 14.29 -1.54
CA GLU A 682 -53.07 13.94 -2.82
C GLU A 682 -54.59 14.30 -2.77
N PRO A 683 -55.30 14.55 -3.89
CA PRO A 683 -55.44 13.56 -4.98
C PRO A 683 -55.51 14.09 -6.44
N TYR A 684 -55.46 13.12 -7.37
CA TYR A 684 -55.92 13.09 -8.79
C TYR A 684 -56.95 14.16 -9.24
N GLU A 685 -56.81 14.76 -10.45
CA GLU A 685 -57.37 14.27 -11.74
C GLU A 685 -57.21 15.28 -12.93
N GLU A 686 -56.77 14.78 -14.10
CA GLU A 686 -56.98 15.18 -15.52
C GLU A 686 -56.97 16.63 -16.12
N VAL A 687 -56.76 16.64 -17.46
CA VAL A 687 -56.93 17.73 -18.48
C VAL A 687 -55.81 18.80 -18.55
N GLY A 688 -55.22 19.14 -19.71
CA GLY A 688 -55.43 18.70 -21.10
C GLY A 688 -54.34 19.23 -22.07
N GLU A 689 -54.51 18.97 -23.38
CA GLU A 689 -53.46 19.02 -24.42
C GLU A 689 -53.19 20.40 -25.10
N GLU A 690 -52.09 20.43 -25.87
CA GLU A 690 -51.95 21.08 -27.20
C GLU A 690 -51.91 22.63 -27.36
N HIS A 691 -50.77 23.17 -27.86
CA HIS A 691 -50.65 23.68 -29.24
C HIS A 691 -49.25 24.24 -29.61
N ILE A 692 -48.83 24.02 -30.87
CA ILE A 692 -47.64 24.61 -31.54
C ILE A 692 -48.13 25.67 -32.56
N PRO A 693 -47.39 26.76 -32.84
CA PRO A 693 -47.01 27.01 -34.25
C PRO A 693 -45.64 27.71 -34.48
N GLU A 694 -44.96 27.31 -35.57
CA GLU A 694 -43.89 28.07 -36.27
C GLU A 694 -44.54 29.17 -37.16
N PRO A 695 -43.83 30.18 -37.77
CA PRO A 695 -42.92 29.92 -38.91
C PRO A 695 -41.67 30.84 -39.10
N TYR A 696 -40.65 30.39 -39.87
CA TYR A 696 -40.13 31.04 -41.11
C TYR A 696 -38.64 30.76 -41.51
N LYS A 697 -38.46 29.83 -42.46
CA LYS A 697 -37.63 29.85 -43.71
C LYS A 697 -36.11 30.15 -43.77
N ARG A 698 -35.42 29.32 -44.57
CA ARG A 698 -34.02 29.44 -45.09
C ARG A 698 -33.86 30.32 -46.35
N VAL A 699 -32.63 30.82 -46.55
CA VAL A 699 -31.89 31.08 -47.82
C VAL A 699 -30.39 30.88 -47.47
N GLY A 700 -29.45 30.35 -48.28
CA GLY A 700 -29.45 29.78 -49.65
C GLY A 700 -28.09 29.10 -49.94
N GLU A 701 -27.77 28.77 -51.20
CA GLU A 701 -26.49 28.16 -51.66
C GLU A 701 -25.93 28.87 -52.92
N GLU A 702 -24.79 28.38 -53.47
CA GLU A 702 -24.01 28.78 -54.68
C GLU A 702 -22.80 29.73 -54.44
N GLN A 703 -21.63 29.61 -55.09
CA GLN A 703 -21.10 28.67 -56.12
C GLN A 703 -19.54 28.63 -56.10
N ILE A 704 -18.92 27.64 -56.74
CA ILE A 704 -17.45 27.40 -56.81
C ILE A 704 -16.81 28.08 -58.04
N PRO A 705 -15.51 28.46 -58.00
CA PRO A 705 -14.65 28.20 -59.15
C PRO A 705 -13.22 27.71 -58.81
N GLU A 706 -12.71 26.78 -59.62
CA GLU A 706 -11.31 26.33 -59.76
C GLU A 706 -10.87 26.64 -61.19
N PRO A 707 -9.58 27.00 -61.47
CA PRO A 707 -8.75 26.02 -62.20
C PRO A 707 -7.21 26.14 -62.01
N TYR A 708 -6.49 25.01 -61.81
CA TYR A 708 -5.56 24.37 -62.78
C TYR A 708 -4.56 23.35 -62.14
N LYS A 709 -4.02 22.42 -62.95
CA LYS A 709 -3.28 21.20 -62.54
C LYS A 709 -1.74 21.26 -62.69
N ARG A 710 -1.03 20.54 -61.77
CA ARG A 710 0.31 19.89 -61.91
C ARG A 710 1.52 20.83 -62.14
N VAL A 711 2.76 20.57 -61.72
CA VAL A 711 3.55 19.49 -61.06
C VAL A 711 4.42 20.23 -60.01
N GLY A 712 4.75 19.81 -58.78
CA GLY A 712 5.02 18.51 -58.19
C GLY A 712 6.49 18.46 -57.73
N GLU A 713 6.73 18.39 -56.42
CA GLU A 713 7.95 17.89 -55.77
C GLU A 713 7.65 17.66 -54.28
N GLU A 714 8.33 16.72 -53.63
CA GLU A 714 7.90 16.12 -52.37
C GLU A 714 8.13 17.02 -51.15
N GLN A 715 7.06 17.32 -50.41
CA GLN A 715 7.13 17.55 -48.97
C GLN A 715 6.09 16.68 -48.25
N ILE A 716 6.56 16.00 -47.23
CA ILE A 716 5.83 15.02 -46.43
C ILE A 716 4.78 15.79 -45.59
N PRO A 717 3.47 15.49 -45.69
CA PRO A 717 2.49 16.06 -44.77
C PRO A 717 2.76 15.59 -43.34
N GLU A 718 2.62 16.48 -42.37
CA GLU A 718 2.63 16.15 -40.96
C GLU A 718 1.63 15.00 -40.68
N PRO A 719 2.06 13.88 -40.08
CA PRO A 719 1.12 12.93 -39.54
C PRO A 719 0.49 13.53 -38.27
N TYR A 720 -0.82 13.69 -38.33
CA TYR A 720 -1.83 13.52 -37.27
C TYR A 720 -1.34 13.66 -35.82
N GLU A 721 -2.06 14.49 -35.05
CA GLU A 721 -1.98 14.53 -33.58
C GLU A 721 -2.11 13.11 -33.00
N GLU A 722 -0.99 12.52 -32.57
CA GLU A 722 -1.01 11.30 -31.77
C GLU A 722 -1.39 11.69 -30.33
N GLU A 723 -2.60 11.32 -29.93
CA GLU A 723 -3.03 11.33 -28.54
C GLU A 723 -2.08 10.43 -27.73
N GLY A 724 -1.21 11.05 -26.94
CA GLY A 724 -0.18 10.37 -26.13
C GLY A 724 -0.75 9.60 -24.95
N PHE A 725 -1.36 8.44 -25.21
CA PHE A 725 -1.81 7.48 -24.19
C PHE A 725 -0.64 6.67 -23.61
N GLU A 726 -0.23 6.96 -22.38
CA GLU A 726 0.54 6.05 -21.52
C GLU A 726 -0.22 5.83 -20.20
N GLN A 727 -1.14 4.86 -20.12
CA GLN A 727 -0.93 3.42 -19.93
C GLN A 727 -0.71 2.95 -18.47
N ASN A 728 -1.79 2.99 -17.68
CA ASN A 728 -1.90 2.32 -16.36
C ASN A 728 -2.05 0.78 -16.48
N TRP A 729 -1.32 0.12 -17.38
CA TRP A 729 -1.48 -1.31 -17.67
C TRP A 729 -0.50 -2.21 -16.88
N GLN A 730 -1.03 -3.13 -16.08
CA GLN A 730 -0.28 -4.11 -15.29
C GLN A 730 -0.49 -5.55 -15.78
N LEU A 731 0.48 -6.45 -15.58
CA LEU A 731 0.32 -7.88 -15.88
C LEU A 731 -0.15 -8.65 -14.65
N VAL A 732 -1.38 -9.16 -14.68
CA VAL A 732 -2.02 -9.84 -13.55
C VAL A 732 -2.41 -11.28 -13.96
N PRO A 733 -2.15 -12.32 -13.15
CA PRO A 733 -2.34 -13.72 -13.53
C PRO A 733 -3.74 -14.30 -13.26
N ASP A 734 -4.31 -15.02 -14.23
CA ASP A 734 -5.53 -15.80 -14.04
C ASP A 734 -5.31 -17.02 -13.12
N GLY A 735 -6.40 -17.62 -12.63
CA GLY A 735 -6.33 -18.83 -11.80
C GLY A 735 -5.89 -20.11 -12.51
N ASP A 736 -5.58 -20.05 -13.81
CA ASP A 736 -4.87 -21.11 -14.56
C ASP A 736 -3.38 -20.73 -14.79
N GLY A 737 -2.91 -19.61 -14.22
CA GLY A 737 -1.52 -19.15 -14.22
C GLY A 737 -1.07 -18.31 -15.43
N ARG A 738 -1.98 -17.90 -16.33
CA ARG A 738 -1.63 -17.07 -17.50
C ARG A 738 -1.67 -15.59 -17.14
N LEU A 739 -0.74 -14.79 -17.67
CA LEU A 739 -0.69 -13.34 -17.45
C LEU A 739 -1.58 -12.59 -18.44
N HIS A 740 -2.34 -11.62 -17.95
CA HIS A 740 -3.22 -10.75 -18.74
C HIS A 740 -2.88 -9.29 -18.47
N LEU A 741 -3.03 -8.43 -19.48
CA LEU A 741 -2.69 -7.00 -19.40
C LEU A 741 -3.92 -6.20 -18.92
N VAL A 742 -3.75 -5.39 -17.88
CA VAL A 742 -4.83 -4.84 -17.03
C VAL A 742 -4.71 -3.35 -16.79
N ASN A 743 -5.64 -2.53 -17.27
CA ASN A 743 -5.71 -1.13 -16.82
C ASN A 743 -6.17 -1.09 -15.34
N THR A 744 -5.30 -0.61 -14.45
CA THR A 744 -5.56 -0.51 -13.00
C THR A 744 -6.13 0.84 -12.56
N ASP A 745 -6.42 1.74 -13.50
CA ASP A 745 -7.09 3.01 -13.24
C ASP A 745 -8.62 2.80 -13.04
N PRO A 746 -9.19 3.10 -11.87
CA PRO A 746 -10.63 2.96 -11.64
C PRO A 746 -11.47 4.12 -12.19
N PHE A 747 -10.84 5.20 -12.69
CA PHE A 747 -11.52 6.40 -13.21
C PHE A 747 -11.25 6.66 -14.69
N ASN A 748 -10.21 6.08 -15.28
CA ASN A 748 -9.81 6.29 -16.67
C ASN A 748 -9.95 5.02 -17.53
N LEU A 749 -11.20 4.71 -17.91
CA LEU A 749 -11.52 3.70 -18.92
C LEU A 749 -11.40 4.32 -20.31
N GLY A 750 -10.27 4.10 -20.98
CA GLY A 750 -10.01 4.58 -22.33
C GLY A 750 -11.08 4.14 -23.34
N SER A 751 -11.52 5.08 -24.18
CA SER A 751 -12.68 5.03 -25.10
C SER A 751 -14.02 4.69 -24.44
N GLN A 752 -14.85 5.72 -24.22
CA GLN A 752 -16.29 5.51 -24.35
C GLN A 752 -16.59 5.26 -25.83
N ASP A 753 -16.88 4.01 -26.18
CA ASP A 753 -17.84 3.66 -27.24
C ASP A 753 -18.19 2.15 -27.27
N GLU A 754 -17.48 1.29 -26.53
CA GLU A 754 -18.00 -0.02 -26.11
C GLU A 754 -18.27 0.04 -24.59
N PRO A 755 -19.54 0.15 -24.12
CA PRO A 755 -19.82 -0.03 -22.71
C PRO A 755 -19.40 -1.46 -22.32
N ALA A 756 -18.57 -1.59 -21.28
CA ALA A 756 -18.28 -2.89 -20.69
C ALA A 756 -19.61 -3.62 -20.49
N PRO A 757 -19.82 -4.81 -21.11
CA PRO A 757 -21.13 -5.40 -21.24
C PRO A 757 -21.74 -5.53 -19.86
N LEU A 758 -22.98 -5.06 -19.70
CA LEU A 758 -23.71 -4.95 -18.44
C LEU A 758 -23.79 -6.32 -17.74
N PHE A 759 -22.76 -6.65 -16.95
CA PHE A 759 -22.67 -7.93 -16.26
C PHE A 759 -23.78 -7.97 -15.20
N ASN A 760 -24.83 -8.71 -15.53
CA ASN A 760 -25.95 -8.92 -14.66
C ASN A 760 -25.80 -10.30 -14.02
N ALA A 761 -25.41 -10.31 -12.75
CA ALA A 761 -25.13 -11.54 -12.02
C ALA A 761 -26.31 -12.54 -11.98
N ASP A 762 -27.56 -12.10 -12.15
CA ASP A 762 -28.73 -12.99 -12.21
C ASP A 762 -28.94 -13.68 -13.58
N THR A 763 -28.45 -13.09 -14.67
CA THR A 763 -28.58 -13.66 -16.04
C THR A 763 -27.30 -14.35 -16.52
N ASP A 764 -26.15 -13.79 -16.13
CA ASP A 764 -24.85 -14.09 -16.72
C ASP A 764 -24.05 -15.08 -15.86
N THR A 765 -24.40 -15.23 -14.59
CA THR A 765 -23.94 -16.36 -13.76
C THR A 765 -24.66 -17.63 -14.21
N ILE A 766 -23.91 -18.61 -14.71
CA ILE A 766 -24.44 -19.91 -15.13
C ILE A 766 -24.19 -20.99 -14.07
N PHE A 767 -25.18 -21.88 -13.91
CA PHE A 767 -25.13 -22.98 -12.96
C PHE A 767 -25.11 -24.31 -13.72
N LEU A 768 -23.95 -24.97 -13.73
CA LEU A 768 -23.75 -26.23 -14.45
C LEU A 768 -23.73 -27.42 -13.48
N LEU A 769 -24.76 -28.26 -13.57
CA LEU A 769 -24.88 -29.50 -12.79
C LEU A 769 -24.06 -30.62 -13.43
N PHE A 770 -23.20 -31.23 -12.63
CA PHE A 770 -22.47 -32.45 -12.93
C PHE A 770 -22.81 -33.53 -11.90
N THR A 771 -22.97 -34.75 -12.38
CA THR A 771 -23.12 -35.98 -11.59
C THR A 771 -22.25 -37.08 -12.19
N ARG A 772 -22.20 -38.25 -11.55
CA ARG A 772 -21.55 -39.45 -12.11
C ARG A 772 -22.09 -39.85 -13.49
N ASN A 773 -23.33 -39.47 -13.83
CA ASN A 773 -23.98 -39.80 -15.09
C ASN A 773 -23.68 -38.78 -16.22
N ASN A 774 -23.13 -37.60 -15.90
CA ASN A 774 -22.82 -36.55 -16.87
C ASN A 774 -21.50 -35.81 -16.53
N ARG A 775 -20.48 -36.55 -16.10
CA ARG A 775 -19.23 -36.01 -15.49
C ARG A 775 -18.52 -34.92 -16.29
N ASN A 776 -18.55 -35.01 -17.61
CA ASN A 776 -17.81 -34.13 -18.52
C ASN A 776 -18.70 -33.06 -19.18
N ASN A 777 -20.02 -33.29 -19.24
CA ASN A 777 -20.98 -32.44 -19.94
C ASN A 777 -21.97 -31.88 -18.93
N GLY A 778 -21.73 -30.64 -18.49
CA GLY A 778 -22.54 -29.96 -17.47
C GLY A 778 -23.95 -29.68 -17.98
N HIS A 779 -24.96 -30.03 -17.18
CA HIS A 779 -26.35 -29.72 -17.46
C HIS A 779 -26.70 -28.35 -16.88
N ARG A 780 -27.02 -27.36 -17.72
CA ARG A 780 -27.35 -25.99 -17.26
C ARG A 780 -28.70 -25.98 -16.56
N ILE A 781 -28.72 -25.54 -15.30
CA ILE A 781 -29.93 -25.20 -14.56
C ILE A 781 -30.12 -23.68 -14.63
N THR A 782 -31.34 -23.25 -14.93
CA THR A 782 -31.72 -21.83 -14.94
C THR A 782 -32.39 -21.48 -13.61
N PRO A 783 -31.91 -20.47 -12.86
CA PRO A 783 -32.56 -19.98 -11.64
C PRO A 783 -34.05 -19.69 -11.86
N GLY A 784 -34.88 -20.04 -10.88
CA GLY A 784 -36.33 -19.82 -10.93
C GLY A 784 -37.12 -20.79 -11.84
N ASN A 785 -36.48 -21.58 -12.70
CA ASN A 785 -37.17 -22.51 -13.61
C ASN A 785 -36.92 -23.98 -13.22
N ALA A 786 -37.83 -24.54 -12.42
CA ALA A 786 -37.75 -25.94 -11.95
C ALA A 786 -37.74 -26.98 -13.08
N GLY A 787 -38.30 -26.65 -14.26
CA GLY A 787 -38.23 -27.53 -15.44
C GLY A 787 -36.80 -27.77 -15.96
N THR A 788 -35.85 -26.88 -15.62
CA THR A 788 -34.45 -27.01 -16.02
C THR A 788 -33.60 -27.87 -15.08
N LEU A 789 -34.12 -28.39 -13.97
CA LEU A 789 -33.37 -29.30 -13.09
C LEU A 789 -32.91 -30.57 -13.82
N GLY A 790 -33.72 -31.05 -14.79
CA GLY A 790 -33.39 -32.17 -15.66
C GLY A 790 -33.31 -33.53 -14.96
N PRO A 791 -33.01 -34.60 -15.71
CA PRO A 791 -32.97 -35.97 -15.19
C PRO A 791 -31.73 -36.28 -14.33
N HIS A 792 -30.75 -35.38 -14.30
CA HIS A 792 -29.51 -35.55 -13.54
C HIS A 792 -29.63 -35.02 -12.10
N TRP A 793 -30.56 -34.10 -11.82
CA TRP A 793 -30.74 -33.55 -10.48
C TRP A 793 -31.43 -34.53 -9.54
N ASN A 794 -30.97 -34.59 -8.28
CA ASN A 794 -31.65 -35.32 -7.21
C ASN A 794 -31.48 -34.57 -5.87
N GLY A 795 -32.54 -33.93 -5.39
CA GLY A 795 -32.50 -33.14 -4.14
C GLY A 795 -32.19 -33.94 -2.87
N GLY A 796 -32.41 -35.25 -2.88
CA GLY A 796 -32.03 -36.14 -1.77
C GLY A 796 -30.52 -36.43 -1.69
N ARG A 797 -29.74 -36.05 -2.71
CA ARG A 797 -28.28 -36.16 -2.69
C ARG A 797 -27.64 -34.94 -2.05
N GLN A 798 -26.44 -35.14 -1.50
CA GLN A 798 -25.60 -34.02 -1.09
C GLN A 798 -25.25 -33.13 -2.29
N THR A 799 -25.12 -31.83 -2.05
CA THR A 799 -24.84 -30.85 -3.10
C THR A 799 -23.56 -30.07 -2.76
N ARG A 800 -22.69 -29.90 -3.76
CA ARG A 800 -21.42 -29.17 -3.68
C ARG A 800 -21.42 -28.07 -4.72
N PHE A 801 -21.18 -26.84 -4.30
CA PHE A 801 -20.93 -25.71 -5.21
C PHE A 801 -19.43 -25.46 -5.34
N ILE A 802 -18.99 -25.15 -6.54
CA ILE A 802 -17.60 -24.74 -6.82
C ILE A 802 -17.66 -23.37 -7.50
N ILE A 803 -16.93 -22.39 -6.96
CA ILE A 803 -16.86 -21.02 -7.48
C ILE A 803 -15.40 -20.68 -7.80
N HIS A 804 -15.13 -20.40 -9.07
CA HIS A 804 -13.78 -20.07 -9.53
C HIS A 804 -13.37 -18.62 -9.21
N GLY A 805 -12.07 -18.35 -9.35
CA GLY A 805 -11.45 -17.07 -9.07
C GLY A 805 -11.52 -16.05 -10.21
N TRP A 806 -10.71 -15.00 -10.06
CA TRP A 806 -10.49 -13.99 -11.09
C TRP A 806 -9.94 -14.63 -12.38
N ASN A 807 -10.49 -14.20 -13.51
CA ASN A 807 -10.08 -14.57 -14.86
C ASN A 807 -10.11 -16.08 -15.20
N ASN A 808 -10.73 -16.90 -14.33
CA ASN A 808 -11.21 -18.23 -14.66
C ASN A 808 -12.61 -18.20 -15.29
N ASN A 809 -13.03 -19.34 -15.83
CA ASN A 809 -14.41 -19.65 -16.22
C ASN A 809 -14.82 -21.05 -15.72
N GLU A 810 -16.03 -21.49 -16.03
CA GLU A 810 -16.58 -22.80 -15.65
C GLU A 810 -15.72 -24.02 -16.09
N GLY A 811 -14.87 -23.86 -17.09
CA GLY A 811 -13.96 -24.88 -17.62
C GLY A 811 -12.56 -24.92 -17.01
N SER A 812 -12.16 -23.89 -16.24
CA SER A 812 -10.82 -23.80 -15.62
C SER A 812 -10.50 -24.95 -14.66
N GLU A 813 -9.22 -25.25 -14.46
CA GLU A 813 -8.79 -26.50 -13.78
C GLU A 813 -9.26 -26.57 -12.32
N VAL A 814 -9.40 -25.44 -11.63
CA VAL A 814 -10.00 -25.34 -10.29
C VAL A 814 -11.38 -26.02 -10.21
N ASN A 815 -12.22 -25.83 -11.22
CA ASN A 815 -13.55 -26.45 -11.28
C ASN A 815 -13.44 -27.94 -11.63
N VAL A 816 -12.59 -28.28 -12.60
CA VAL A 816 -12.39 -29.64 -13.10
C VAL A 816 -11.83 -30.57 -12.02
N ALA A 817 -10.75 -30.17 -11.35
CA ALA A 817 -10.08 -30.94 -10.31
C ALA A 817 -11.00 -31.25 -9.13
N ILE A 818 -11.65 -30.20 -8.57
CA ILE A 818 -12.55 -30.33 -7.41
C ILE A 818 -13.81 -31.14 -7.79
N ARG A 819 -14.43 -30.86 -8.95
CA ARG A 819 -15.58 -31.63 -9.44
C ARG A 819 -15.24 -33.11 -9.58
N ASN A 820 -14.12 -33.43 -10.22
CA ASN A 820 -13.72 -34.81 -10.45
C ASN A 820 -13.48 -35.54 -9.12
N ALA A 821 -12.79 -34.91 -8.16
CA ALA A 821 -12.59 -35.46 -6.82
C ALA A 821 -13.91 -35.75 -6.09
N TYR A 822 -14.87 -34.81 -6.11
CA TYR A 822 -16.20 -35.01 -5.52
C TYR A 822 -16.97 -36.17 -6.17
N LEU A 823 -16.97 -36.27 -7.50
CA LEU A 823 -17.69 -37.33 -8.23
C LEU A 823 -17.00 -38.70 -8.11
N ASP A 824 -15.69 -38.75 -7.93
CA ASP A 824 -14.97 -39.98 -7.57
C ASP A 824 -15.35 -40.44 -6.16
N ARG A 825 -15.46 -39.48 -5.22
CA ARG A 825 -15.73 -39.74 -3.81
C ARG A 825 -17.14 -40.25 -3.51
N ALA A 826 -18.17 -39.67 -4.11
CA ALA A 826 -19.57 -39.99 -3.82
C ALA A 826 -20.52 -39.76 -5.02
N ASP A 827 -21.74 -40.31 -4.92
CA ASP A 827 -22.82 -40.05 -5.88
C ASP A 827 -23.62 -38.81 -5.44
N ILE A 828 -23.14 -37.64 -5.85
CA ILE A 828 -23.59 -36.33 -5.38
C ILE A 828 -23.86 -35.36 -6.53
N ASN A 829 -24.58 -34.28 -6.23
CA ASN A 829 -24.76 -33.16 -7.15
C ASN A 829 -23.55 -32.21 -7.01
N VAL A 830 -22.82 -31.95 -8.11
CA VAL A 830 -21.79 -30.91 -8.14
C VAL A 830 -22.26 -29.80 -9.07
N VAL A 831 -22.40 -28.58 -8.56
CA VAL A 831 -22.78 -27.40 -9.33
C VAL A 831 -21.56 -26.49 -9.48
N VAL A 832 -21.07 -26.33 -10.71
CA VAL A 832 -20.09 -25.30 -11.01
C VAL A 832 -20.82 -23.98 -11.25
N VAL A 833 -20.39 -22.94 -10.53
CA VAL A 833 -20.86 -21.56 -10.70
C VAL A 833 -19.91 -20.90 -11.71
N GLY A 834 -20.32 -20.86 -12.97
CA GLY A 834 -19.62 -20.13 -14.02
C GLY A 834 -20.03 -18.66 -13.96
N TRP A 835 -19.11 -17.79 -13.56
CA TRP A 835 -19.30 -16.33 -13.62
C TRP A 835 -18.28 -15.68 -14.55
N GLY A 836 -17.80 -16.44 -15.56
CA GLY A 836 -16.76 -16.04 -16.50
C GLY A 836 -16.97 -14.66 -17.12
N GLY A 837 -18.20 -14.32 -17.52
CA GLY A 837 -18.53 -12.99 -18.06
C GLY A 837 -18.28 -11.81 -17.10
N GLY A 838 -18.27 -12.06 -15.78
CA GLY A 838 -17.91 -11.09 -14.75
C GLY A 838 -16.51 -11.29 -14.14
N ALA A 839 -15.86 -12.42 -14.41
CA ALA A 839 -14.57 -12.81 -13.85
C ALA A 839 -13.39 -12.61 -14.81
N GLN A 840 -13.59 -12.94 -16.10
CA GLN A 840 -12.64 -12.78 -17.21
C GLN A 840 -12.62 -11.35 -17.72
N ASN A 841 -12.38 -10.43 -16.79
CA ASN A 841 -12.13 -9.04 -17.07
C ASN A 841 -10.66 -8.75 -16.73
N PRO A 842 -9.88 -8.12 -17.63
CA PRO A 842 -8.54 -7.66 -17.27
C PRO A 842 -8.60 -6.78 -16.02
N ASN A 843 -9.57 -5.86 -15.90
CA ASN A 843 -9.71 -5.06 -14.68
C ASN A 843 -10.16 -5.91 -13.47
N TYR A 844 -9.20 -6.19 -12.58
CA TYR A 844 -9.42 -6.91 -11.32
C TYR A 844 -10.43 -6.19 -10.40
N VAL A 845 -10.44 -4.85 -10.37
CA VAL A 845 -11.38 -4.06 -9.56
C VAL A 845 -12.82 -4.32 -10.00
N THR A 846 -13.06 -4.39 -11.31
CA THR A 846 -14.37 -4.73 -11.90
C THR A 846 -14.83 -6.12 -11.46
N SER A 847 -13.99 -7.15 -11.64
CA SER A 847 -14.30 -8.52 -11.19
C SER A 847 -14.49 -8.62 -9.68
N ARG A 848 -13.71 -7.87 -8.89
CA ARG A 848 -13.85 -7.77 -7.44
C ARG A 848 -15.18 -7.14 -7.04
N ASN A 849 -15.63 -6.11 -7.73
CA ASN A 849 -16.90 -5.45 -7.42
C ASN A 849 -18.12 -6.32 -7.78
N HIS A 850 -18.00 -7.21 -8.77
CA HIS A 850 -19.04 -8.16 -9.13
C HIS A 850 -19.34 -9.22 -8.07
N ILE A 851 -18.38 -9.61 -7.21
CA ILE A 851 -18.55 -10.79 -6.34
C ILE A 851 -19.74 -10.69 -5.38
N ASN A 852 -20.14 -9.49 -4.99
CA ASN A 852 -21.29 -9.25 -4.14
C ASN A 852 -22.60 -9.61 -4.84
N ALA A 853 -22.73 -9.23 -6.11
CA ALA A 853 -23.88 -9.55 -6.95
C ALA A 853 -23.89 -11.04 -7.29
N VAL A 854 -22.74 -11.63 -7.64
CA VAL A 854 -22.61 -13.08 -7.89
C VAL A 854 -22.95 -13.89 -6.64
N GLY A 855 -22.40 -13.56 -5.47
CA GLY A 855 -22.72 -14.23 -4.21
C GLY A 855 -24.21 -14.15 -3.86
N ALA A 856 -24.85 -13.01 -4.14
CA ALA A 856 -26.29 -12.87 -3.98
C ALA A 856 -27.10 -13.73 -4.97
N ALA A 857 -26.68 -13.85 -6.23
CA ALA A 857 -27.29 -14.73 -7.23
C ALA A 857 -27.12 -16.22 -6.86
N VAL A 858 -25.93 -16.63 -6.38
CA VAL A 858 -25.69 -17.98 -5.84
C VAL A 858 -26.59 -18.26 -4.63
N GLY A 859 -26.72 -17.31 -3.69
CA GLY A 859 -27.61 -17.44 -2.54
C GLY A 859 -29.07 -17.64 -2.94
N ARG A 860 -29.59 -16.80 -3.85
CA ARG A 860 -30.93 -16.96 -4.47
C ARG A 860 -31.10 -18.33 -5.15
N PHE A 861 -30.08 -18.80 -5.87
CA PHE A 861 -30.14 -20.09 -6.55
C PHE A 861 -30.16 -21.28 -5.58
N ILE A 862 -29.42 -21.22 -4.47
CA ILE A 862 -29.47 -22.23 -3.41
C ILE A 862 -30.86 -22.25 -2.74
N ASP A 863 -31.44 -21.08 -2.46
CA ASP A 863 -32.80 -20.96 -1.93
C ASP A 863 -33.85 -21.53 -2.90
N PHE A 864 -33.71 -21.29 -4.21
CA PHE A 864 -34.53 -21.90 -5.26
C PHE A 864 -34.39 -23.43 -5.29
N LEU A 865 -33.18 -23.99 -5.19
CA LEU A 865 -32.97 -25.44 -5.14
C LEU A 865 -33.54 -26.08 -3.86
N ASN A 866 -33.53 -25.36 -2.72
CA ASN A 866 -34.23 -25.81 -1.52
C ASN A 866 -35.75 -25.86 -1.76
N GLN A 867 -36.32 -24.78 -2.29
CA GLN A 867 -37.77 -24.63 -2.48
C GLN A 867 -38.35 -25.59 -3.53
N SER A 868 -37.67 -25.72 -4.67
CA SER A 868 -38.19 -26.39 -5.87
C SER A 868 -37.43 -27.67 -6.24
N GLY A 869 -36.18 -27.79 -5.82
CA GLY A 869 -35.33 -28.95 -6.09
C GLY A 869 -35.29 -29.99 -4.97
N GLY A 870 -35.81 -29.68 -3.77
CA GLY A 870 -35.79 -30.57 -2.60
C GLY A 870 -34.42 -30.64 -1.90
N LEU A 871 -33.51 -29.70 -2.15
CA LEU A 871 -32.19 -29.66 -1.51
C LEU A 871 -32.30 -29.33 0.00
N ALA A 872 -31.54 -30.04 0.82
CA ALA A 872 -31.47 -29.84 2.27
C ALA A 872 -30.19 -29.10 2.68
N PHE A 873 -30.32 -27.98 3.41
CA PHE A 873 -29.22 -27.10 3.78
C PHE A 873 -28.08 -27.76 4.57
N ASN A 874 -28.41 -28.75 5.41
CA ASN A 874 -27.43 -29.55 6.15
C ASN A 874 -26.52 -30.41 5.25
N ASN A 875 -26.78 -30.47 3.94
CA ASN A 875 -25.99 -31.21 2.97
C ASN A 875 -25.36 -30.32 1.87
N VAL A 876 -25.40 -28.99 2.03
CA VAL A 876 -24.86 -28.01 1.06
C VAL A 876 -23.50 -27.50 1.50
N TYR A 877 -22.50 -27.67 0.64
CA TYR A 877 -21.18 -27.05 0.81
C TYR A 877 -20.94 -26.09 -0.34
N VAL A 878 -20.32 -24.94 -0.06
CA VAL A 878 -19.91 -23.96 -1.08
C VAL A 878 -18.40 -23.76 -0.97
N THR A 879 -17.68 -24.24 -1.98
CA THR A 879 -16.23 -24.15 -2.08
C THR A 879 -15.87 -23.07 -3.09
N GLY A 880 -14.97 -22.16 -2.74
CA GLY A 880 -14.57 -21.06 -3.61
C GLY A 880 -13.08 -20.79 -3.55
N HIS A 881 -12.47 -20.46 -4.68
CA HIS A 881 -11.04 -20.14 -4.80
C HIS A 881 -10.80 -18.66 -5.15
N SER A 882 -9.77 -18.03 -4.57
CA SER A 882 -9.43 -16.63 -4.86
C SER A 882 -10.63 -15.68 -4.58
N LEU A 883 -11.01 -14.81 -5.53
CA LEU A 883 -12.27 -14.04 -5.47
C LEU A 883 -13.50 -14.92 -5.19
N GLY A 884 -13.55 -16.12 -5.77
CA GLY A 884 -14.60 -17.11 -5.54
C GLY A 884 -14.71 -17.57 -4.09
N GLY A 885 -13.62 -17.54 -3.32
CA GLY A 885 -13.62 -17.83 -1.88
C GLY A 885 -14.43 -16.81 -1.08
N HIS A 886 -14.35 -15.53 -1.45
CA HIS A 886 -15.21 -14.49 -0.90
C HIS A 886 -16.63 -14.58 -1.43
N THR A 887 -16.84 -14.87 -2.72
CA THR A 887 -18.16 -15.15 -3.29
C THR A 887 -18.89 -16.28 -2.55
N ALA A 888 -18.17 -17.33 -2.12
CA ALA A 888 -18.71 -18.44 -1.35
C ALA A 888 -19.20 -18.02 0.04
N GLY A 889 -18.42 -17.18 0.74
CA GLY A 889 -18.82 -16.59 2.03
C GLY A 889 -20.03 -15.66 1.89
N ILE A 890 -20.01 -14.78 0.87
CA ILE A 890 -21.14 -13.89 0.56
C ILE A 890 -22.39 -14.71 0.21
N ALA A 891 -22.28 -15.79 -0.56
CA ALA A 891 -23.42 -16.68 -0.82
C ALA A 891 -24.02 -17.24 0.47
N GLY A 892 -23.18 -17.64 1.45
CA GLY A 892 -23.63 -18.05 2.78
C GLY A 892 -24.41 -16.96 3.53
N LYS A 893 -23.98 -15.70 3.45
CA LYS A 893 -24.70 -14.55 4.01
C LYS A 893 -26.02 -14.22 3.30
N ARG A 894 -26.16 -14.59 2.02
CA ARG A 894 -27.30 -14.21 1.15
C ARG A 894 -28.36 -15.30 1.02
N VAL A 895 -28.09 -16.52 1.48
CA VAL A 895 -29.10 -17.57 1.66
C VAL A 895 -30.08 -17.16 2.77
N THR A 896 -31.38 -17.25 2.49
CA THR A 896 -32.45 -16.79 3.40
C THR A 896 -33.29 -17.91 3.99
N ARG A 897 -33.37 -19.08 3.32
CA ARG A 897 -34.28 -20.17 3.74
C ARG A 897 -33.65 -21.18 4.70
N GLY A 898 -32.39 -20.97 5.08
CA GLY A 898 -31.64 -21.85 5.98
C GLY A 898 -30.20 -21.38 6.17
N ARG A 899 -29.31 -22.29 6.60
CA ARG A 899 -27.89 -22.00 6.83
C ARG A 899 -27.03 -23.11 6.24
N LEU A 900 -26.05 -22.74 5.41
CA LEU A 900 -25.16 -23.68 4.72
C LEU A 900 -24.45 -24.61 5.71
N ASN A 901 -24.20 -25.87 5.31
CA ASN A 901 -23.44 -26.79 6.14
C ASN A 901 -21.98 -26.35 6.26
N THR A 902 -21.30 -26.12 5.13
CA THR A 902 -19.88 -25.72 5.13
C THR A 902 -19.60 -24.70 4.03
N VAL A 903 -18.78 -23.70 4.32
CA VAL A 903 -18.06 -22.91 3.31
C VAL A 903 -16.58 -23.30 3.38
N VAL A 904 -15.95 -23.51 2.22
CA VAL A 904 -14.50 -23.73 2.12
C VAL A 904 -13.90 -22.63 1.23
N ALA A 905 -13.06 -21.78 1.82
CA ALA A 905 -12.33 -20.75 1.10
C ALA A 905 -10.90 -21.23 0.81
N LEU A 906 -10.58 -21.33 -0.47
CA LEU A 906 -9.31 -21.80 -1.00
C LEU A 906 -8.48 -20.59 -1.41
N ASP A 907 -7.50 -20.25 -0.59
CA ASP A 907 -6.63 -19.07 -0.72
C ASP A 907 -7.42 -17.80 -1.14
N PRO A 908 -8.39 -17.36 -0.31
CA PRO A 908 -9.27 -16.24 -0.65
C PRO A 908 -8.45 -14.97 -0.92
N ALA A 909 -8.83 -14.15 -1.90
CA ALA A 909 -7.96 -13.09 -2.42
C ALA A 909 -7.68 -11.95 -1.40
N LEU A 910 -6.44 -11.47 -1.33
CA LEU A 910 -6.05 -10.32 -0.48
C LEU A 910 -6.40 -8.94 -1.08
N PRO A 911 -6.11 -8.64 -2.36
CA PRO A 911 -6.24 -7.26 -2.86
C PRO A 911 -7.69 -6.76 -2.83
N LEU A 912 -7.89 -5.57 -2.26
CA LEU A 912 -9.19 -4.88 -2.10
C LEU A 912 -10.18 -5.56 -1.12
N PHE A 913 -9.66 -6.34 -0.17
CA PHE A 913 -10.40 -6.91 0.95
C PHE A 913 -9.78 -6.49 2.29
N SER A 914 -10.64 -6.26 3.29
CA SER A 914 -10.22 -5.80 4.63
C SER A 914 -10.69 -6.76 5.71
N ILE A 915 -9.81 -7.04 6.68
CA ILE A 915 -10.16 -7.85 7.85
C ILE A 915 -11.30 -7.22 8.67
N ASN A 916 -11.50 -5.90 8.57
CA ASN A 916 -12.57 -5.19 9.28
C ASN A 916 -13.90 -5.11 8.52
N ASP A 917 -13.98 -5.64 7.29
CA ASP A 917 -15.21 -5.70 6.49
C ASP A 917 -15.64 -7.17 6.27
N PRO A 918 -16.18 -7.86 7.31
CA PRO A 918 -16.67 -9.22 7.15
C PRO A 918 -17.86 -9.31 6.19
N GLY A 919 -18.56 -8.21 5.90
CA GLY A 919 -19.74 -8.16 5.03
C GLY A 919 -19.42 -8.48 3.57
N ASN A 920 -18.30 -7.97 3.06
CA ASN A 920 -17.88 -8.10 1.66
C ASN A 920 -16.78 -9.15 1.41
N ARG A 921 -16.42 -9.97 2.41
CA ARG A 921 -15.45 -11.07 2.29
C ARG A 921 -15.99 -12.37 2.90
N VAL A 922 -15.19 -13.44 2.90
CA VAL A 922 -15.49 -14.66 3.67
C VAL A 922 -15.18 -14.45 5.17
N ALA A 923 -16.08 -14.90 6.03
CA ALA A 923 -15.94 -14.82 7.48
C ALA A 923 -16.47 -16.09 8.18
N SER A 924 -15.99 -16.36 9.39
CA SER A 924 -16.35 -17.51 10.23
C SER A 924 -17.87 -17.72 10.45
N GLY A 925 -18.65 -16.64 10.36
CA GLY A 925 -20.10 -16.65 10.52
C GLY A 925 -20.92 -17.09 9.29
N ASP A 926 -20.30 -17.36 8.14
CA ASP A 926 -20.99 -17.51 6.85
C ASP A 926 -21.70 -18.86 6.65
N ALA A 927 -21.33 -19.88 7.43
CA ALA A 927 -21.94 -21.21 7.41
C ALA A 927 -21.92 -21.86 8.80
N ASN A 928 -22.46 -23.06 8.95
CA ASN A 928 -22.32 -23.81 10.22
C ASN A 928 -20.86 -24.22 10.51
N TYR A 929 -20.01 -24.26 9.48
CA TYR A 929 -18.56 -24.40 9.58
C TYR A 929 -17.89 -23.67 8.40
N VAL A 930 -16.82 -22.92 8.66
CA VAL A 930 -16.07 -22.20 7.63
C VAL A 930 -14.62 -22.62 7.75
N GLU A 931 -14.08 -23.20 6.70
CA GLU A 931 -12.69 -23.66 6.62
C GLU A 931 -11.93 -22.84 5.59
N VAL A 932 -10.72 -22.41 5.93
CA VAL A 932 -9.86 -21.63 5.04
C VAL A 932 -8.53 -22.36 4.85
N ILE A 933 -8.07 -22.44 3.61
CA ILE A 933 -6.78 -23.04 3.24
C ILE A 933 -5.93 -21.93 2.64
N HIS A 934 -4.95 -21.45 3.39
CA HIS A 934 -4.01 -20.41 2.96
C HIS A 934 -2.79 -21.06 2.33
N THR A 935 -2.51 -20.75 1.06
CA THR A 935 -1.35 -21.28 0.36
C THR A 935 -0.44 -20.21 -0.22
N ASN A 936 -0.92 -18.99 -0.45
CA ASN A 936 -0.14 -17.82 -0.89
C ASN A 936 -0.49 -16.54 -0.09
N GLY A 937 -0.56 -16.68 1.23
CA GLY A 937 -0.95 -15.63 2.18
C GLY A 937 0.02 -14.45 2.22
N GLY A 938 -0.48 -13.25 1.90
CA GLY A 938 0.27 -11.99 1.95
C GLY A 938 0.75 -11.52 0.58
N LEU A 939 0.43 -12.27 -0.49
CA LEU A 939 0.73 -11.92 -1.87
C LEU A 939 -0.55 -11.90 -2.73
N LEU A 940 -1.10 -13.06 -3.08
CA LEU A 940 -2.43 -13.15 -3.73
C LEU A 940 -3.52 -13.56 -2.75
N GLY A 941 -3.22 -14.45 -1.80
CA GLY A 941 -4.13 -14.91 -0.77
C GLY A 941 -4.11 -14.03 0.48
N PHE A 942 -5.25 -13.95 1.17
CA PHE A 942 -5.38 -13.33 2.49
C PHE A 942 -4.54 -14.12 3.50
N ASP A 943 -3.81 -13.45 4.39
CA ASP A 943 -2.86 -14.09 5.31
C ASP A 943 -3.44 -14.30 6.72
N LEU A 944 -4.19 -13.32 7.23
CA LEU A 944 -4.87 -13.41 8.52
C LEU A 944 -5.98 -14.48 8.54
N PRO A 945 -6.26 -15.12 9.69
CA PRO A 945 -7.37 -16.06 9.84
C PRO A 945 -8.74 -15.41 9.53
N LEU A 946 -9.56 -16.10 8.74
CA LEU A 946 -10.90 -15.66 8.34
C LEU A 946 -12.01 -16.63 8.76
N GLY A 947 -11.68 -17.89 9.02
CA GLY A 947 -12.62 -19.00 9.22
C GLY A 947 -12.96 -19.34 10.67
N VAL A 948 -13.62 -20.48 10.84
CA VAL A 948 -13.69 -21.20 12.12
C VAL A 948 -12.39 -21.98 12.34
N ALA A 949 -11.82 -22.51 11.26
CA ALA A 949 -10.50 -23.11 11.24
C ALA A 949 -9.73 -22.70 9.97
N ASP A 950 -8.46 -22.38 10.15
CA ASP A 950 -7.60 -21.79 9.14
C ASP A 950 -6.31 -22.61 9.04
N PHE A 951 -6.04 -23.18 7.86
CA PHE A 951 -4.97 -24.12 7.62
C PHE A 951 -3.87 -23.49 6.77
N TYR A 952 -2.63 -23.60 7.25
CA TYR A 952 -1.43 -23.00 6.68
C TYR A 952 -0.44 -24.11 6.28
N PRO A 953 -0.69 -24.84 5.18
CA PRO A 953 0.30 -25.77 4.62
C PRO A 953 1.60 -25.05 4.28
N ASN A 954 2.71 -25.55 4.82
CA ASN A 954 4.07 -25.05 4.62
C ASN A 954 4.20 -23.55 4.99
N GLY A 955 3.64 -23.16 6.14
CA GLY A 955 3.54 -21.76 6.57
C GLY A 955 2.48 -20.92 5.83
N GLY A 956 1.83 -21.50 4.81
CA GLY A 956 0.72 -20.89 4.07
C GLY A 956 1.09 -19.76 3.11
N ARG A 957 2.38 -19.64 2.75
CA ARG A 957 2.90 -18.61 1.81
C ARG A 957 3.56 -19.21 0.57
N SER A 958 4.55 -20.07 0.78
CA SER A 958 5.32 -20.70 -0.30
C SER A 958 5.10 -22.21 -0.25
N GLN A 959 4.92 -22.84 -1.40
CA GLN A 959 4.50 -24.25 -1.45
C GLN A 959 5.54 -25.16 -2.12
N PRO A 960 5.85 -26.33 -1.54
CA PRO A 960 6.77 -27.30 -2.13
C PRO A 960 6.42 -27.63 -3.58
N GLY A 961 7.46 -27.72 -4.42
CA GLY A 961 7.32 -28.05 -5.84
C GLY A 961 6.72 -26.95 -6.72
N CYS A 962 6.44 -25.77 -6.18
CA CYS A 962 6.21 -24.56 -6.99
C CYS A 962 7.52 -23.92 -7.46
N GLY A 963 8.67 -24.36 -6.92
CA GLY A 963 9.97 -23.78 -7.24
C GLY A 963 10.01 -22.33 -6.79
N VAL A 964 10.54 -21.48 -7.66
CA VAL A 964 10.59 -20.02 -7.48
C VAL A 964 9.26 -19.44 -7.97
N ASP A 965 8.31 -19.20 -7.06
CA ASP A 965 6.93 -18.84 -7.39
C ASP A 965 6.54 -17.45 -6.89
N LEU A 966 6.47 -16.51 -7.82
CA LEU A 966 6.73 -15.09 -7.52
C LEU A 966 5.61 -14.15 -7.90
N ALA A 967 4.84 -14.53 -8.91
CA ALA A 967 3.43 -14.16 -8.94
C ALA A 967 2.66 -14.87 -7.81
N GLY A 968 3.28 -15.86 -7.15
CA GLY A 968 2.64 -16.77 -6.21
C GLY A 968 1.53 -17.60 -6.85
N THR A 969 1.54 -17.78 -8.18
CA THR A 969 0.43 -18.39 -8.92
C THR A 969 0.36 -19.89 -8.71
N CYS A 970 1.50 -20.56 -8.56
CA CYS A 970 1.51 -21.98 -8.25
C CYS A 970 1.02 -22.22 -6.80
N ALA A 971 1.52 -21.44 -5.84
CA ALA A 971 1.13 -21.44 -4.45
C ALA A 971 -0.35 -21.10 -4.30
N HIS A 972 -0.86 -20.07 -4.99
CA HIS A 972 -2.29 -19.73 -5.02
C HIS A 972 -3.12 -20.88 -5.60
N SER A 973 -2.62 -21.57 -6.63
CA SER A 973 -3.25 -22.76 -7.21
C SER A 973 -3.20 -23.99 -6.30
N ARG A 974 -2.21 -24.10 -5.38
CA ARG A 974 -2.11 -25.25 -4.49
C ARG A 974 -3.32 -25.43 -3.59
N ALA A 975 -4.03 -24.38 -3.17
CA ALA A 975 -5.19 -24.54 -2.31
C ALA A 975 -6.27 -25.43 -2.97
N HIS A 976 -6.56 -25.23 -4.25
CA HIS A 976 -7.52 -26.09 -4.96
C HIS A 976 -6.98 -27.50 -5.27
N GLN A 977 -5.67 -27.63 -5.51
CA GLN A 977 -5.03 -28.94 -5.73
C GLN A 977 -5.01 -29.79 -4.45
N PHE A 978 -4.58 -29.20 -3.32
CA PHE A 978 -4.59 -29.85 -2.01
C PHE A 978 -6.02 -30.20 -1.59
N PHE A 979 -6.98 -29.30 -1.78
CA PHE A 979 -8.38 -29.58 -1.47
C PHE A 979 -8.94 -30.72 -2.33
N ALA A 980 -8.74 -30.69 -3.65
CA ALA A 980 -9.16 -31.76 -4.54
C ALA A 980 -8.52 -33.12 -4.19
N GLU A 981 -7.25 -33.14 -3.77
CA GLU A 981 -6.60 -34.36 -3.29
C GLU A 981 -7.22 -34.83 -1.95
N SER A 982 -7.44 -33.92 -1.00
CA SER A 982 -8.00 -34.23 0.33
C SER A 982 -9.38 -34.90 0.28
N VAL A 983 -10.17 -34.62 -0.77
CA VAL A 983 -11.51 -35.16 -1.00
C VAL A 983 -11.48 -36.61 -1.52
N ARG A 984 -10.37 -37.07 -2.14
CA ARG A 984 -10.33 -38.38 -2.81
C ARG A 984 -10.31 -39.56 -1.81
N PRO A 985 -10.91 -40.72 -2.15
CA PRO A 985 -11.02 -41.85 -1.21
C PRO A 985 -9.70 -42.52 -0.78
N ALA A 986 -8.62 -42.32 -1.54
CA ALA A 986 -7.49 -43.26 -1.57
C ALA A 986 -6.22 -42.80 -0.84
N GLN A 987 -6.20 -41.60 -0.24
CA GLN A 987 -4.99 -41.03 0.37
C GLN A 987 -5.26 -40.48 1.77
N SER A 988 -4.51 -40.99 2.74
CA SER A 988 -4.41 -40.45 4.10
C SER A 988 -3.09 -39.69 4.24
N GLY A 989 -3.05 -38.40 4.54
CA GLY A 989 -4.10 -37.39 4.64
C GLY A 989 -3.42 -36.09 5.10
N PHE A 990 -4.00 -34.92 4.82
CA PHE A 990 -3.39 -33.62 5.19
C PHE A 990 -3.49 -33.36 6.70
N ASN A 991 -2.82 -34.20 7.51
CA ASN A 991 -2.81 -34.12 8.96
C ASN A 991 -2.05 -32.85 9.40
N SER A 992 -2.66 -32.08 10.29
CA SER A 992 -2.17 -30.78 10.75
C SER A 992 -2.11 -30.68 12.27
N VAL A 993 -1.14 -29.90 12.75
CA VAL A 993 -0.93 -29.61 14.17
C VAL A 993 -1.60 -28.28 14.50
N ARG A 994 -2.35 -28.23 15.61
CA ARG A 994 -3.01 -27.00 16.07
C ARG A 994 -2.02 -26.07 16.76
N CYS A 995 -1.76 -24.90 16.19
CA CYS A 995 -0.87 -23.90 16.81
C CYS A 995 -1.65 -23.00 17.77
N ALA A 996 -0.96 -22.37 18.73
CA ALA A 996 -1.64 -21.58 19.76
C ALA A 996 -2.33 -20.33 19.19
N ASN A 997 -1.69 -19.68 18.21
CA ASN A 997 -2.15 -18.50 17.52
C ASN A 997 -1.45 -18.39 16.14
N TYR A 998 -1.86 -17.39 15.34
CA TYR A 998 -1.31 -17.15 14.00
C TYR A 998 0.18 -16.74 14.04
N ASP A 999 0.63 -16.02 15.07
CA ASP A 999 2.03 -15.61 15.22
C ASP A 999 2.98 -16.81 15.24
N GLN A 1000 2.54 -17.98 15.74
CA GLN A 1000 3.35 -19.19 15.69
C GLN A 1000 3.51 -19.80 14.29
N ILE A 1001 2.58 -19.53 13.37
CA ILE A 1001 2.73 -19.86 11.95
C ILE A 1001 3.81 -18.96 11.34
N LEU A 1002 3.70 -17.64 11.58
CA LEU A 1002 4.63 -16.63 11.07
C LEU A 1002 6.08 -16.87 11.50
N ASN A 1003 6.28 -17.20 12.78
CA ASN A 1003 7.60 -17.42 13.36
C ASN A 1003 8.12 -18.87 13.21
N ASN A 1004 7.43 -19.71 12.41
CA ASN A 1004 7.76 -21.12 12.19
C ASN A 1004 8.03 -21.92 13.49
N ASN A 1005 7.27 -21.63 14.56
CA ASN A 1005 7.49 -22.17 15.90
C ASN A 1005 6.22 -22.75 16.53
N CYS A 1006 5.30 -23.25 15.69
CA CYS A 1006 4.06 -23.92 16.09
C CYS A 1006 4.26 -24.97 17.20
N VAL A 1007 3.77 -24.65 18.40
CA VAL A 1007 3.69 -25.59 19.51
C VAL A 1007 2.28 -26.17 19.53
N SER A 1008 2.17 -27.50 19.62
CA SER A 1008 0.86 -28.17 19.67
C SER A 1008 0.06 -27.69 20.89
N SER A 1009 -1.08 -27.07 20.60
CA SER A 1009 -1.95 -26.37 21.57
C SER A 1009 -3.31 -27.04 21.78
N GLY A 1010 -3.57 -28.17 21.12
CA GLY A 1010 -4.86 -28.85 21.17
C GLY A 1010 -4.94 -30.01 20.18
N ALA A 1011 -6.15 -30.46 19.87
CA ALA A 1011 -6.38 -31.59 18.99
C ALA A 1011 -5.97 -31.28 17.53
N ASN A 1012 -5.14 -32.16 16.96
CA ASN A 1012 -4.78 -32.17 15.55
C ASN A 1012 -6.01 -32.39 14.66
N ALA A 1013 -5.98 -31.84 13.46
CA ALA A 1013 -7.07 -31.94 12.48
C ALA A 1013 -6.55 -32.46 11.13
N ARG A 1014 -7.44 -32.64 10.16
CA ARG A 1014 -7.08 -32.81 8.75
C ARG A 1014 -7.56 -31.61 7.98
N MET A 1015 -6.69 -31.02 7.17
CA MET A 1015 -7.08 -29.99 6.22
C MET A 1015 -7.97 -30.59 5.12
N GLY A 1016 -9.10 -29.94 4.81
CA GLY A 1016 -10.04 -30.37 3.78
C GLY A 1016 -10.77 -31.68 4.10
N GLY A 1017 -11.08 -32.42 3.04
CA GLY A 1017 -11.73 -33.72 3.09
C GLY A 1017 -13.26 -33.71 2.96
N GLU A 1018 -13.80 -34.91 2.78
CA GLU A 1018 -15.23 -35.16 2.56
C GLU A 1018 -15.69 -36.38 3.39
N PRO A 1019 -16.57 -36.19 4.40
CA PRO A 1019 -17.17 -34.92 4.86
C PRO A 1019 -16.20 -34.02 5.62
N SER A 1020 -16.51 -32.71 5.68
CA SER A 1020 -15.70 -31.67 6.34
C SER A 1020 -15.58 -31.90 7.85
N ASN A 1021 -14.79 -31.03 8.50
CA ASN A 1021 -14.55 -31.07 9.94
C ASN A 1021 -15.68 -30.51 10.81
N ILE A 1022 -16.83 -30.15 10.21
CA ILE A 1022 -18.02 -29.72 10.96
C ILE A 1022 -18.40 -30.74 12.05
N GLY A 1023 -18.69 -30.25 13.25
CA GLY A 1023 -19.04 -31.09 14.40
C GLY A 1023 -17.88 -31.87 15.04
N ARG A 1024 -16.64 -31.77 14.52
CA ARG A 1024 -15.46 -32.44 15.09
C ARG A 1024 -14.69 -31.60 16.12
N GLY A 1025 -15.13 -30.38 16.42
CA GLY A 1025 -14.46 -29.47 17.36
C GLY A 1025 -13.18 -28.81 16.81
N VAL A 1026 -12.94 -28.89 15.50
CA VAL A 1026 -11.81 -28.26 14.82
C VAL A 1026 -12.02 -26.75 14.77
N ASN A 1027 -11.12 -25.98 15.39
CA ASN A 1027 -11.14 -24.51 15.40
C ASN A 1027 -9.75 -23.91 15.65
N GLY A 1028 -9.58 -22.67 15.20
CA GLY A 1028 -8.30 -21.95 15.27
C GLY A 1028 -7.34 -22.31 14.13
N VAL A 1029 -6.07 -22.01 14.32
CA VAL A 1029 -5.05 -22.11 13.26
C VAL A 1029 -4.29 -23.44 13.29
N TYR A 1030 -3.97 -23.95 12.10
CA TYR A 1030 -3.35 -25.26 11.91
C TYR A 1030 -2.16 -25.21 10.94
N HIS A 1031 -1.04 -25.81 11.32
CA HIS A 1031 0.14 -25.97 10.46
C HIS A 1031 0.28 -27.42 9.97
N LEU A 1032 0.75 -27.60 8.74
CA LEU A 1032 1.08 -28.90 8.16
C LEU A 1032 2.18 -28.75 7.09
N THR A 1033 2.77 -29.87 6.66
CA THR A 1033 3.72 -29.87 5.53
C THR A 1033 3.26 -30.83 4.44
N THR A 1034 3.60 -30.51 3.19
CA THR A 1034 3.18 -31.29 2.00
C THR A 1034 4.38 -31.78 1.19
N ASN A 1035 4.17 -32.73 0.30
CA ASN A 1035 5.12 -33.08 -0.74
C ASN A 1035 5.12 -32.02 -1.87
N ALA A 1036 6.15 -32.08 -2.71
CA ALA A 1036 6.32 -31.19 -3.87
C ALA A 1036 5.42 -31.57 -5.07
N GLN A 1037 4.94 -32.80 -5.13
CA GLN A 1037 4.09 -33.33 -6.21
C GLN A 1037 3.01 -34.23 -5.60
N SER A 1038 1.91 -34.47 -6.34
CA SER A 1038 0.84 -35.37 -5.89
C SER A 1038 1.36 -36.82 -5.80
N PRO A 1039 1.11 -37.58 -4.72
CA PRO A 1039 0.36 -37.20 -3.51
C PRO A 1039 1.05 -36.11 -2.68
N PHE A 1040 0.38 -34.97 -2.51
CA PHE A 1040 0.84 -33.85 -1.70
C PHE A 1040 0.72 -34.16 -0.21
N ALA A 1041 -0.30 -34.93 0.19
CA ALA A 1041 -0.41 -35.46 1.54
C ALA A 1041 0.77 -36.36 1.89
N ARG A 1042 1.36 -36.13 3.07
CA ARG A 1042 2.40 -37.01 3.65
C ARG A 1042 1.73 -38.13 4.46
N GLU A 1043 2.22 -39.36 4.29
CA GLU A 1043 1.88 -40.44 5.20
C GLU A 1043 2.44 -40.13 6.60
N GLY A 1044 1.68 -40.44 7.65
CA GLY A 1044 1.99 -40.01 9.01
C GLY A 1044 3.23 -40.70 9.59
N GLY A 1045 4.07 -39.92 10.27
CA GLY A 1045 5.10 -40.41 11.19
C GLY A 1045 4.54 -40.73 12.57
#